data_AF-A0A2M7S8M3-F1
#
_entry.id   AF-A0A2M7S8M3-F1
#
_cell.length_a   1.000
_cell.length_b   1.000
_cell.length_c   1.000
_cell.angle_alpha   90.00
_cell.angle_beta   90.00
_cell.angle_gamma   90.00
#
_symmetry.space_group_name_H-M   'P 1'
#
loop_
_entity.id
_entity.type
_entity.pdbx_description
1 polymer ?
#
loop_
_entity_poly.entity_id
_entity_poly.type
_entity_poly.pdbx_seq_one_letter_code
_entity_poly.pdbx_strand_id
1 'polypeptide(L)'
;MSDKPLYVAFIWHMHQPLYKNGVAGKYLLPWVRMHGIKDYFDMAAILEDYPNVRQTFNLTPVLMMQIEDYVKNKATDAFLDITMKKAEGLAKEDKEFILYNFFMANWDNMLGKCPRYLELLDKRGRQTTREQVAKITGNFSTRDYLDLQVLFNLVWFDPMFLEKEPLQQLIQKGRDFTEEDKAAVIKRQVEVLAMIMPEYRKLQDAGQIEVTTSPFYHPILPLVYNTDIARIPSSNILLPRKRYSAPADAQKQIEKAVEFYKERFGRQPQGMWPSEGSVSGDVLPLMEGAGIKWTATDEGILENSLKKTISKDTRGNVLNPDLLYKPYRFQWNGRHIDMIFRDHTLSDLIGFSYSKWKTEEAVSDFIRRLETINEKTLKIPGDFLVPIILDGENAWEHYPNDGRDFLKGIYAKLNSHPSIKCVTVSEFLGARKFVDTLPALSPGSWINRNFDIWIGDEEENTAWDLLGSAREFLVSYEAEVDGGSSGQEKTAQLAGAWEEIYAAEGSDWNWWYGDQHTSGFDEAFDFLYRQHLSNVYKAAGAEPPAYLNESIILPAKESMPETEPVDLLRPTLDGVVTDYYEWIPSGCYEIRKTGGTMHQAESIVRAIYYGFDMENIYLRLDMHLRDADAGKREDVPALSFILNFISPKMVQLKFSTEDKDLLIADQGERRLGAIAAKKIIEIKMPFADLGFKMKDEVKFSVSVMRNGAEMEHWPSRAPITFTLPSPDYKLEHWSV
;
A
#
# COMPACT_ATOMS: atom_id res chain seq x y z
N MET A 1 16.93 16.76 39.82
CA MET A 1 16.51 15.65 38.94
C MET A 1 17.28 15.85 37.65
N SER A 2 17.99 14.85 37.13
CA SER A 2 18.82 15.07 35.94
C SER A 2 17.92 15.40 34.74
N ASP A 3 18.20 16.50 34.05
CA ASP A 3 17.64 16.87 32.74
C ASP A 3 18.03 15.82 31.69
N LYS A 4 17.36 14.68 31.70
CA LYS A 4 17.54 13.63 30.68
C LYS A 4 16.57 13.90 29.55
N PRO A 5 17.05 14.10 28.31
CA PRO A 5 16.16 14.27 27.17
C PRO A 5 15.56 12.93 26.76
N LEU A 6 14.33 12.98 26.23
CA LEU A 6 13.78 11.92 25.40
C LEU A 6 14.39 12.01 23.99
N TYR A 7 14.85 10.90 23.43
CA TYR A 7 15.36 10.86 22.07
C TYR A 7 14.27 10.39 21.11
N VAL A 8 14.24 10.96 19.91
CA VAL A 8 13.32 10.58 18.83
C VAL A 8 14.14 10.29 17.58
N ALA A 9 13.88 9.15 16.94
CA ALA A 9 14.47 8.82 15.64
C ALA A 9 13.34 8.64 14.63
N PHE A 10 13.30 9.53 13.64
CA PHE A 10 12.49 9.33 12.45
C PHE A 10 13.26 8.44 11.47
N ILE A 11 12.56 7.48 10.88
CA ILE A 11 13.04 6.63 9.81
C ILE A 11 12.02 6.67 8.69
N TRP A 12 12.34 7.41 7.63
CA TRP A 12 11.52 7.48 6.43
C TRP A 12 11.98 6.42 5.44
N HIS A 13 11.11 5.48 5.10
CA HIS A 13 11.38 4.44 4.12
C HIS A 13 10.97 4.89 2.73
N MET A 14 11.93 5.09 1.83
CA MET A 14 11.70 5.52 0.45
C MET A 14 11.84 4.33 -0.49
N HIS A 15 10.72 3.91 -1.07
CA HIS A 15 10.68 2.74 -1.93
C HIS A 15 9.76 2.92 -3.14
N GLN A 16 10.10 2.22 -4.21
CA GLN A 16 9.23 1.99 -5.36
C GLN A 16 9.57 0.62 -5.95
N PRO A 17 8.56 -0.16 -6.37
CA PRO A 17 8.75 -1.39 -7.13
C PRO A 17 9.60 -1.19 -8.39
N LEU A 18 10.14 -2.28 -8.93
CA LEU A 18 10.75 -2.26 -10.25
C LEU A 18 9.68 -2.21 -11.34
N TYR A 19 9.48 -1.05 -11.98
CA TYR A 19 8.48 -0.92 -13.05
C TYR A 19 9.01 -1.25 -14.45
N LYS A 20 10.29 -1.62 -14.58
CA LYS A 20 10.96 -1.77 -15.88
C LYS A 20 10.68 -3.12 -16.49
N ASN A 21 10.18 -3.14 -17.72
CA ASN A 21 10.23 -4.32 -18.55
C ASN A 21 11.63 -4.43 -19.19
N GLY A 22 12.42 -5.42 -18.77
CA GLY A 22 13.80 -5.63 -19.22
C GLY A 22 13.96 -5.82 -20.73
N VAL A 23 12.95 -6.37 -21.41
CA VAL A 23 12.99 -6.61 -22.87
C VAL A 23 12.63 -5.35 -23.66
N ALA A 24 11.59 -4.64 -23.25
CA ALA A 24 11.18 -3.41 -23.91
C ALA A 24 12.12 -2.23 -23.58
N GLY A 25 12.89 -2.34 -22.50
CA GLY A 25 13.77 -1.27 -22.01
C GLY A 25 13.02 -0.06 -21.46
N LYS A 26 11.75 -0.21 -21.10
CA LYS A 26 10.84 0.88 -20.70
C LYS A 26 10.13 0.57 -19.38
N TYR A 27 9.81 1.62 -18.64
CA TYR A 27 8.98 1.55 -17.46
C TYR A 27 7.50 1.52 -17.84
N LEU A 28 6.71 0.66 -17.20
CA LEU A 28 5.26 0.61 -17.44
C LEU A 28 4.50 1.69 -16.67
N LEU A 29 4.99 2.03 -15.47
CA LEU A 29 4.35 2.98 -14.56
C LEU A 29 5.28 4.15 -14.23
N PRO A 30 4.73 5.35 -13.97
CA PRO A 30 5.51 6.58 -13.84
C PRO A 30 5.95 6.87 -12.40
N TRP A 31 5.63 5.99 -11.45
CA TRP A 31 5.63 6.32 -10.02
C TRP A 31 7.00 6.71 -9.46
N VAL A 32 8.09 6.10 -9.94
CA VAL A 32 9.46 6.56 -9.62
C VAL A 32 9.68 8.02 -10.03
N ARG A 33 9.22 8.41 -11.22
CA ARG A 33 9.37 9.79 -11.71
C ARG A 33 8.42 10.74 -10.97
N MET A 34 7.20 10.32 -10.67
CA MET A 34 6.20 11.17 -10.01
C MET A 34 6.49 11.37 -8.52
N HIS A 35 6.71 10.32 -7.75
CA HIS A 35 7.14 10.44 -6.36
C HIS A 35 8.53 11.07 -6.25
N GLY A 36 9.42 10.83 -7.21
CA GLY A 36 10.74 11.44 -7.21
C GLY A 36 10.76 12.97 -7.27
N ILE A 37 9.79 13.59 -7.94
CA ILE A 37 9.68 15.05 -8.00
C ILE A 37 8.84 15.65 -6.86
N LYS A 38 8.26 14.79 -6.01
CA LYS A 38 7.26 15.13 -5.00
C LYS A 38 7.74 14.90 -3.57
N ASP A 39 8.39 13.76 -3.32
CA ASP A 39 8.56 13.24 -1.95
C ASP A 39 10.04 13.06 -1.54
N TYR A 40 10.95 12.83 -2.50
CA TYR A 40 12.29 12.37 -2.13
C TYR A 40 13.30 13.48 -1.87
N PHE A 41 13.24 14.60 -2.59
CA PHE A 41 14.22 15.69 -2.41
C PHE A 41 13.82 16.62 -1.25
N ASP A 42 12.58 17.08 -1.28
CA ASP A 42 11.98 18.08 -0.39
C ASP A 42 11.98 17.63 1.07
N MET A 43 11.67 16.35 1.35
CA MET A 43 11.66 15.80 2.69
C MET A 43 13.03 15.81 3.37
N ALA A 44 14.11 15.69 2.59
CA ALA A 44 15.46 15.84 3.10
C ALA A 44 15.84 17.33 3.19
N ALA A 45 15.60 18.10 2.13
CA ALA A 45 15.98 19.51 2.02
C ALA A 45 15.30 20.42 3.06
N ILE A 46 14.07 20.11 3.48
CA ILE A 46 13.36 20.84 4.54
C ILE A 46 14.15 20.91 5.85
N LEU A 47 15.06 19.96 6.10
CA LEU A 47 15.86 19.91 7.32
C LEU A 47 16.91 21.01 7.41
N GLU A 48 17.30 21.63 6.30
CA GLU A 48 18.26 22.74 6.32
C GLU A 48 17.76 23.93 7.18
N ASP A 49 16.44 24.10 7.26
CA ASP A 49 15.80 25.13 8.10
C ASP A 49 15.77 24.74 9.60
N TYR A 50 16.08 23.50 9.95
CA TYR A 50 15.94 22.92 11.30
C TYR A 50 17.20 22.12 11.72
N PRO A 51 18.34 22.79 11.99
CA PRO A 51 19.64 22.14 12.18
C PRO A 51 19.73 21.19 13.39
N ASN A 52 18.84 21.30 14.39
CA ASN A 52 18.80 20.40 15.53
C ASN A 52 17.91 19.16 15.29
N VAL A 53 17.18 19.12 14.16
CA VAL A 53 16.39 17.95 13.76
C VAL A 53 17.26 17.03 12.94
N ARG A 54 17.64 15.91 13.54
CA ARG A 54 18.38 14.82 12.89
C ARG A 54 17.46 13.64 12.62
N GLN A 55 17.65 12.99 11.47
CA GLN A 55 16.75 11.94 11.01
C GLN A 55 17.51 10.83 10.27
N THR A 56 16.88 9.68 10.14
CA THR A 56 17.37 8.59 9.30
C THR A 56 16.44 8.46 8.08
N PHE A 57 17.04 8.33 6.90
CA PHE A 57 16.32 8.02 5.67
C PHE A 57 16.80 6.67 5.16
N ASN A 58 15.87 5.84 4.74
CA ASN A 58 16.16 4.59 4.07
C ASN A 58 15.87 4.76 2.58
N LEU A 59 16.89 4.55 1.74
CA LEU A 59 16.75 4.59 0.29
C LEU A 59 16.96 3.19 -0.25
N THR A 60 15.93 2.58 -0.84
CA THR A 60 16.08 1.25 -1.42
C THR A 60 16.97 1.30 -2.68
N PRO A 61 17.85 0.29 -2.89
CA PRO A 61 18.70 0.26 -4.09
C PRO A 61 17.91 0.27 -5.39
N VAL A 62 16.81 -0.49 -5.46
CA VAL A 62 15.92 -0.52 -6.64
C VAL A 62 15.33 0.85 -6.96
N LEU A 63 14.94 1.66 -5.97
CA LEU A 63 14.48 3.04 -6.20
C LEU A 63 15.61 3.90 -6.78
N MET A 64 16.76 3.91 -6.12
CA MET A 64 17.92 4.71 -6.54
C MET A 64 18.36 4.35 -7.96
N MET A 65 18.39 3.06 -8.30
CA MET A 65 18.73 2.57 -9.64
C MET A 65 17.78 3.14 -10.69
N GLN A 66 16.47 3.13 -10.43
CA GLN A 66 15.48 3.63 -11.38
C GLN A 66 15.56 5.15 -11.55
N ILE A 67 15.78 5.91 -10.48
CA ILE A 67 16.03 7.36 -10.55
C ILE A 67 17.27 7.65 -11.42
N GLU A 68 18.35 6.90 -11.20
CA GLU A 68 19.58 7.05 -12.00
C GLU A 68 19.35 6.71 -13.48
N ASP A 69 18.47 5.76 -13.79
CA ASP A 69 18.13 5.38 -15.17
C ASP A 69 17.42 6.51 -15.91
N TYR A 70 16.46 7.19 -15.27
CA TYR A 70 15.83 8.40 -15.83
C TYR A 70 16.85 9.52 -16.08
N VAL A 71 17.74 9.77 -15.11
CA VAL A 71 18.67 10.90 -15.17
C VAL A 71 19.83 10.66 -16.15
N LYS A 72 20.45 9.48 -16.11
CA LYS A 72 21.71 9.18 -16.82
C LYS A 72 21.45 8.51 -18.17
N ASN A 73 20.51 7.57 -18.21
CA ASN A 73 20.26 6.72 -19.38
C ASN A 73 19.06 7.19 -20.21
N LYS A 74 18.40 8.28 -19.80
CA LYS A 74 17.20 8.83 -20.46
C LYS A 74 16.10 7.79 -20.59
N ALA A 75 15.96 6.96 -19.57
CA ALA A 75 14.85 6.02 -19.52
C ALA A 75 13.52 6.75 -19.58
N THR A 76 12.50 6.06 -20.09
CA THR A 76 11.15 6.59 -20.27
C THR A 76 10.14 5.62 -19.69
N ASP A 77 8.93 6.14 -19.45
CA ASP A 77 7.76 5.38 -19.05
C ASP A 77 6.61 5.58 -20.03
N ALA A 78 5.61 4.70 -19.97
CA ALA A 78 4.43 4.78 -20.83
C ALA A 78 3.73 6.15 -20.77
N PHE A 79 3.68 6.80 -19.60
CA PHE A 79 3.02 8.09 -19.44
C PHE A 79 3.87 9.22 -20.02
N LEU A 80 5.19 9.17 -19.85
CA LEU A 80 6.13 10.12 -20.42
C LEU A 80 6.14 10.04 -21.95
N ASP A 81 6.16 8.83 -22.51
CA ASP A 81 6.09 8.62 -23.96
C ASP A 81 4.82 9.25 -24.55
N ILE A 82 3.66 9.04 -23.90
CA ILE A 82 2.38 9.62 -24.31
C ILE A 82 2.37 11.14 -24.10
N THR A 83 2.97 11.64 -23.01
CA THR A 83 3.10 13.08 -22.75
C THR A 83 3.92 13.77 -23.85
N MET A 84 5.03 13.18 -24.27
CA MET A 84 5.96 13.79 -25.23
C MET A 84 5.43 13.83 -26.67
N LYS A 85 4.40 13.04 -27.01
CA LYS A 85 3.70 13.16 -28.31
C LYS A 85 3.01 14.52 -28.41
N LYS A 86 3.14 15.18 -29.58
CA LYS A 86 2.40 16.41 -29.87
C LYS A 86 0.90 16.14 -29.84
N ALA A 87 0.13 17.03 -29.22
CA ALA A 87 -1.31 16.80 -29.04
C ALA A 87 -2.05 16.63 -30.39
N GLU A 88 -1.60 17.33 -31.44
CA GLU A 88 -2.13 17.22 -32.81
C GLU A 88 -1.93 15.83 -33.44
N GLY A 89 -0.89 15.11 -33.01
CA GLY A 89 -0.50 13.80 -33.55
C GLY A 89 -0.93 12.61 -32.71
N LEU A 90 -1.72 12.81 -31.65
CA LEU A 90 -2.19 11.73 -30.78
C LEU A 90 -3.12 10.77 -31.55
N ALA A 91 -2.76 9.49 -31.55
CA ALA A 91 -3.62 8.42 -32.04
C ALA A 91 -4.86 8.26 -31.13
N LYS A 92 -5.83 7.46 -31.58
CA LYS A 92 -7.05 7.22 -30.79
C LYS A 92 -6.71 6.55 -29.46
N GLU A 93 -5.82 5.57 -29.48
CA GLU A 93 -5.36 4.81 -28.33
C GLU A 93 -4.58 5.70 -27.35
N ASP A 94 -3.81 6.67 -27.85
CA ASP A 94 -3.10 7.64 -27.01
C ASP A 94 -4.08 8.55 -26.25
N LYS A 95 -5.15 8.99 -26.94
CA LYS A 95 -6.20 9.82 -26.35
C LYS A 95 -6.99 9.05 -25.29
N GLU A 96 -7.35 7.80 -25.58
CA GLU A 96 -8.01 6.90 -24.63
C GLU A 96 -7.12 6.69 -23.39
N PHE A 97 -5.80 6.48 -23.59
CA PHE A 97 -4.84 6.35 -22.50
C PHE A 97 -4.79 7.61 -21.61
N ILE A 98 -4.72 8.80 -22.21
CA ILE A 98 -4.70 10.07 -21.45
C ILE A 98 -5.97 10.21 -20.62
N LEU A 99 -7.15 10.04 -21.22
CA LEU A 99 -8.41 10.21 -20.49
C LEU A 99 -8.60 9.17 -19.38
N TYR A 100 -8.05 7.97 -19.54
CA TYR A 100 -8.13 6.94 -18.50
C TYR A 100 -7.14 7.20 -17.35
N ASN A 101 -5.90 7.58 -17.66
CA ASN A 101 -4.80 7.56 -16.68
C ASN A 101 -4.35 8.95 -16.20
N PHE A 102 -4.54 10.03 -16.96
CA PHE A 102 -4.00 11.37 -16.61
C PHE A 102 -4.89 12.12 -15.60
N PHE A 103 -5.65 11.40 -14.78
CA PHE A 103 -6.35 11.93 -13.60
C PHE A 103 -5.95 11.18 -12.32
N MET A 104 -4.89 10.37 -12.40
CA MET A 104 -4.28 9.67 -11.28
C MET A 104 -3.43 10.63 -10.46
N ALA A 105 -4.09 11.40 -9.61
CA ALA A 105 -3.49 12.15 -8.52
C ALA A 105 -4.60 12.43 -7.50
N ASN A 106 -4.28 12.88 -6.29
CA ASN A 106 -5.32 13.16 -5.30
C ASN A 106 -6.24 14.30 -5.78
N TRP A 107 -7.55 14.03 -5.89
CA TRP A 107 -8.49 14.98 -6.50
C TRP A 107 -8.71 16.24 -5.67
N ASP A 108 -8.70 16.09 -4.34
CA ASP A 108 -8.97 17.20 -3.42
C ASP A 108 -7.73 18.09 -3.26
N ASN A 109 -6.56 17.49 -3.05
CA ASN A 109 -5.34 18.22 -2.70
C ASN A 109 -4.46 18.61 -3.90
N MET A 110 -4.51 17.85 -5.00
CA MET A 110 -3.67 18.08 -6.18
C MET A 110 -4.48 18.68 -7.33
N LEU A 111 -5.50 17.97 -7.85
CA LEU A 111 -6.31 18.47 -8.97
C LEU A 111 -7.09 19.72 -8.58
N GLY A 112 -7.61 19.77 -7.35
CA GLY A 112 -8.41 20.86 -6.81
C GLY A 112 -7.77 22.25 -6.91
N LYS A 113 -6.43 22.30 -7.02
CA LYS A 113 -5.65 23.54 -7.16
C LYS A 113 -5.70 24.14 -8.56
N CYS A 114 -6.13 23.38 -9.57
CA CYS A 114 -6.14 23.80 -10.97
C CYS A 114 -7.58 23.77 -11.54
N PRO A 115 -8.29 24.92 -11.65
CA PRO A 115 -9.68 24.95 -12.12
C PRO A 115 -9.89 24.29 -13.49
N ARG A 116 -8.91 24.44 -14.40
CA ARG A 116 -8.94 23.79 -15.71
C ARG A 116 -8.86 22.27 -15.63
N TYR A 117 -8.11 21.74 -14.68
CA TYR A 117 -7.97 20.29 -14.52
C TYR A 117 -9.27 19.67 -14.02
N LEU A 118 -9.95 20.32 -13.08
CA LEU A 118 -11.29 19.95 -12.64
C LEU A 118 -12.33 20.03 -13.77
N GLU A 119 -12.29 21.08 -14.59
CA GLU A 119 -13.16 21.21 -15.76
C GLU A 119 -13.01 19.99 -16.70
N LEU A 120 -11.77 19.56 -16.93
CA LEU A 120 -11.47 18.41 -17.80
C LEU A 120 -11.86 17.07 -17.16
N LEU A 121 -11.72 16.94 -15.83
CA LEU A 121 -12.19 15.77 -15.08
C LEU A 121 -13.72 15.67 -15.15
N ASP A 122 -14.44 16.76 -14.90
CA ASP A 122 -15.90 16.79 -14.96
C ASP A 122 -16.40 16.54 -16.39
N LYS A 123 -15.68 17.01 -17.41
CA LYS A 123 -15.93 16.70 -18.81
C LYS A 123 -15.71 15.21 -19.13
N ARG A 124 -14.73 14.55 -18.51
CA ARG A 124 -14.51 13.10 -18.64
C ARG A 124 -15.60 12.30 -17.93
N GLY A 125 -16.06 12.83 -16.80
CA GLY A 125 -16.89 12.13 -15.81
C GLY A 125 -16.03 11.51 -14.71
N ARG A 126 -16.57 11.39 -13.49
CA ARG A 126 -15.80 10.91 -12.32
C ARG A 126 -15.79 9.38 -12.17
N GLN A 127 -16.78 8.70 -12.73
CA GLN A 127 -16.79 7.24 -12.85
C GLN A 127 -16.68 6.90 -14.33
N THR A 128 -15.56 6.30 -14.75
CA THR A 128 -15.33 6.04 -16.18
C THR A 128 -14.61 4.72 -16.40
N THR A 129 -15.27 3.78 -17.08
CA THR A 129 -14.67 2.53 -17.58
C THR A 129 -13.91 2.78 -18.89
N ARG A 130 -13.08 1.82 -19.32
CA ARG A 130 -12.37 1.93 -20.61
C ARG A 130 -13.33 2.10 -21.79
N GLU A 131 -14.47 1.42 -21.78
CA GLU A 131 -15.49 1.54 -22.83
C GLU A 131 -16.14 2.93 -22.84
N GLN A 132 -16.34 3.53 -21.67
CA GLN A 132 -16.86 4.88 -21.55
C GLN A 132 -15.85 5.91 -22.07
N VAL A 133 -14.55 5.74 -21.73
CA VAL A 133 -13.46 6.57 -22.29
C VAL A 133 -13.47 6.54 -23.82
N ALA A 134 -13.56 5.35 -24.42
CA ALA A 134 -13.57 5.20 -25.88
C ALA A 134 -14.73 5.96 -26.55
N LYS A 135 -15.91 6.04 -25.89
CA LYS A 135 -17.08 6.77 -26.40
C LYS A 135 -16.92 8.29 -26.33
N ILE A 136 -16.31 8.80 -25.26
CA ILE A 136 -16.19 10.25 -25.02
C ILE A 136 -14.92 10.86 -25.62
N THR A 137 -13.98 10.03 -26.10
CA THR A 137 -12.69 10.47 -26.67
C THR A 137 -12.83 11.56 -27.73
N GLY A 138 -13.89 11.50 -28.56
CA GLY A 138 -14.17 12.50 -29.59
C GLY A 138 -14.68 13.86 -29.06
N ASN A 139 -15.09 13.94 -27.80
CA ASN A 139 -15.63 15.17 -27.19
C ASN A 139 -14.52 16.13 -26.75
N PHE A 140 -13.27 15.69 -26.70
CA PHE A 140 -12.11 16.47 -26.27
C PHE A 140 -11.38 17.06 -27.48
N SER A 141 -11.07 18.35 -27.38
CA SER A 141 -10.29 19.07 -28.38
C SER A 141 -8.80 18.75 -28.26
N THR A 142 -8.01 19.02 -29.30
CA THR A 142 -6.54 18.95 -29.25
C THR A 142 -5.97 19.75 -28.08
N ARG A 143 -6.57 20.91 -27.78
CA ARG A 143 -6.16 21.76 -26.67
C ARG A 143 -6.44 21.11 -25.31
N ASP A 144 -7.57 20.43 -25.18
CA ASP A 144 -7.90 19.70 -23.95
C ASP A 144 -6.85 18.62 -23.66
N TYR A 145 -6.43 17.87 -24.69
CA TYR A 145 -5.37 16.87 -24.54
C TYR A 145 -4.01 17.47 -24.19
N LEU A 146 -3.63 18.60 -24.81
CA LEU A 146 -2.39 19.29 -24.46
C LEU A 146 -2.42 19.79 -23.01
N ASP A 147 -3.54 20.39 -22.59
CA ASP A 147 -3.72 20.83 -21.22
C ASP A 147 -3.61 19.65 -20.24
N LEU A 148 -4.23 18.50 -20.54
CA LEU A 148 -4.10 17.29 -19.71
C LEU A 148 -2.67 16.77 -19.62
N GLN A 149 -1.94 16.74 -20.73
CA GLN A 149 -0.54 16.33 -20.76
C GLN A 149 0.32 17.20 -19.83
N VAL A 150 0.08 18.52 -19.80
CA VAL A 150 0.82 19.44 -18.93
C VAL A 150 0.35 19.35 -17.48
N LEU A 151 -0.97 19.45 -17.24
CA LEU A 151 -1.55 19.50 -15.90
C LEU A 151 -1.25 18.25 -15.08
N PHE A 152 -1.38 17.06 -15.67
CA PHE A 152 -1.02 15.81 -15.00
C PHE A 152 0.41 15.86 -14.49
N ASN A 153 1.39 16.18 -15.34
CA ASN A 153 2.79 16.22 -14.94
C ASN A 153 3.13 17.40 -14.00
N LEU A 154 2.40 18.51 -14.09
CA LEU A 154 2.65 19.71 -13.30
C LEU A 154 2.18 19.58 -11.85
N VAL A 155 1.02 18.98 -11.59
CA VAL A 155 0.48 18.90 -10.22
C VAL A 155 1.27 17.95 -9.31
N TRP A 156 2.07 17.04 -9.87
CA TRP A 156 2.90 16.09 -9.13
C TRP A 156 4.16 16.71 -8.51
N PHE A 157 4.54 17.95 -8.83
CA PHE A 157 5.69 18.59 -8.18
C PHE A 157 5.37 18.98 -6.73
N ASP A 158 6.34 18.78 -5.83
CA ASP A 158 6.28 19.38 -4.48
C ASP A 158 6.05 20.89 -4.58
N PRO A 159 5.22 21.50 -3.69
CA PRO A 159 4.98 22.93 -3.67
C PRO A 159 6.24 23.81 -3.70
N MET A 160 7.37 23.37 -3.14
CA MET A 160 8.63 24.14 -3.18
C MET A 160 9.14 24.41 -4.59
N PHE A 161 8.80 23.55 -5.54
CA PHE A 161 9.18 23.71 -6.94
C PHE A 161 8.14 24.52 -7.70
N LEU A 162 6.85 24.37 -7.37
CA LEU A 162 5.76 25.15 -7.94
C LEU A 162 5.84 26.64 -7.55
N GLU A 163 6.49 26.97 -6.44
CA GLU A 163 6.76 28.34 -6.00
C GLU A 163 7.93 29.01 -6.76
N LYS A 164 8.59 28.31 -7.69
CA LYS A 164 9.78 28.78 -8.40
C LYS A 164 9.62 28.71 -9.91
N GLU A 165 10.31 29.60 -10.62
CA GLU A 165 10.39 29.58 -12.08
C GLU A 165 11.10 28.31 -12.59
N PRO A 166 10.66 27.72 -13.74
CA PRO A 166 9.57 28.18 -14.60
C PRO A 166 8.17 27.67 -14.19
N LEU A 167 8.08 26.77 -13.21
CA LEU A 167 6.80 26.11 -12.86
C LEU A 167 5.77 27.07 -12.26
N GLN A 168 6.24 28.09 -11.54
CA GLN A 168 5.39 29.14 -10.99
C GLN A 168 4.57 29.86 -12.08
N GLN A 169 5.18 30.18 -13.21
CA GLN A 169 4.44 30.78 -14.34
C GLN A 169 3.42 29.82 -14.92
N LEU A 170 3.75 28.53 -15.02
CA LEU A 170 2.87 27.51 -15.60
C LEU A 170 1.66 27.23 -14.71
N ILE A 171 1.85 27.14 -13.39
CA ILE A 171 0.74 26.94 -12.46
C ILE A 171 -0.19 28.17 -12.44
N GLN A 172 0.36 29.39 -12.54
CA GLN A 172 -0.43 30.62 -12.66
C GLN A 172 -1.16 30.72 -14.00
N LYS A 173 -0.53 30.27 -15.09
CA LYS A 173 -1.14 30.21 -16.41
C LYS A 173 -2.38 29.32 -16.41
N GLY A 174 -2.29 28.14 -15.76
CA GLY A 174 -3.41 27.28 -15.38
C GLY A 174 -4.21 26.63 -16.51
N ARG A 175 -4.08 27.08 -17.76
CA ARG A 175 -4.75 26.55 -18.96
C ARG A 175 -4.01 26.97 -20.22
N ASP A 176 -4.47 26.51 -21.37
CA ASP A 176 -4.06 27.03 -22.66
C ASP A 176 -2.55 26.84 -22.90
N PHE A 177 -2.03 25.69 -22.46
CA PHE A 177 -0.61 25.37 -22.50
C PHE A 177 -0.10 25.17 -23.92
N THR A 178 1.19 25.37 -24.11
CA THR A 178 1.89 25.11 -25.38
C THR A 178 2.78 23.87 -25.30
N GLU A 179 3.27 23.40 -26.44
CA GLU A 179 4.24 22.30 -26.49
C GLU A 179 5.58 22.69 -25.80
N GLU A 180 5.93 23.98 -25.80
CA GLU A 180 7.09 24.51 -25.08
C GLU A 180 6.88 24.48 -23.57
N ASP A 181 5.69 24.81 -23.08
CA ASP A 181 5.33 24.67 -21.66
C ASP A 181 5.48 23.21 -21.21
N LYS A 182 4.95 22.28 -22.02
CA LYS A 182 5.07 20.83 -21.77
C LYS A 182 6.52 20.39 -21.68
N ALA A 183 7.36 20.82 -22.62
CA ALA A 183 8.78 20.52 -22.61
C ALA A 183 9.48 21.09 -21.37
N ALA A 184 9.09 22.29 -20.91
CA ALA A 184 9.64 22.90 -19.71
C ALA A 184 9.30 22.12 -18.43
N VAL A 185 8.05 21.64 -18.29
CA VAL A 185 7.64 20.77 -17.17
C VAL A 185 8.48 19.49 -17.14
N ILE A 186 8.56 18.77 -18.26
CA ILE A 186 9.30 17.49 -18.31
C ILE A 186 10.80 17.69 -18.07
N LYS A 187 11.38 18.74 -18.66
CA LYS A 187 12.79 19.10 -18.39
C LYS A 187 13.01 19.31 -16.88
N ARG A 188 12.09 20.03 -16.22
CA ARG A 188 12.19 20.30 -14.79
C ARG A 188 12.07 19.03 -13.95
N GLN A 189 11.29 18.04 -14.37
CA GLN A 189 11.20 16.75 -13.67
C GLN A 189 12.56 16.06 -13.62
N VAL A 190 13.24 15.97 -14.77
CA VAL A 190 14.59 15.36 -14.84
C VAL A 190 15.60 16.13 -14.00
N GLU A 191 15.53 17.47 -13.98
CA GLU A 191 16.38 18.30 -13.14
C GLU A 191 16.18 18.02 -11.64
N VAL A 192 14.93 17.87 -11.19
CA VAL A 192 14.62 17.54 -9.79
C VAL A 192 15.08 16.14 -9.42
N LEU A 193 14.84 15.13 -10.27
CA LEU A 193 15.34 13.77 -10.04
C LEU A 193 16.87 13.74 -9.87
N ALA A 194 17.59 14.53 -10.66
CA ALA A 194 19.04 14.65 -10.58
C ALA A 194 19.55 15.29 -9.28
N MET A 195 18.68 16.01 -8.54
CA MET A 195 19.02 16.67 -7.27
C MET A 195 18.91 15.73 -6.06
N ILE A 196 18.16 14.63 -6.15
CA ILE A 196 17.85 13.76 -5.00
C ILE A 196 19.13 13.20 -4.36
N MET A 197 19.88 12.36 -5.08
CA MET A 197 21.06 11.70 -4.50
C MET A 197 22.14 12.68 -3.98
N PRO A 198 22.46 13.79 -4.69
CA PRO A 198 23.36 14.80 -4.16
C PRO A 198 22.92 15.41 -2.82
N GLU A 199 21.63 15.66 -2.62
CA GLU A 199 21.13 16.28 -1.38
C GLU A 199 21.27 15.33 -0.19
N TYR A 200 20.89 14.06 -0.36
CA TYR A 200 21.09 13.04 0.69
C TYR A 200 22.57 12.90 1.07
N ARG A 201 23.47 12.87 0.08
CA ARG A 201 24.91 12.80 0.33
C ARG A 201 25.38 14.03 1.12
N LYS A 202 24.99 15.24 0.70
CA LYS A 202 25.37 16.49 1.35
C LYS A 202 24.93 16.51 2.82
N LEU A 203 23.68 16.18 3.11
CA LEU A 203 23.15 16.18 4.48
C LEU A 203 23.76 15.06 5.34
N GLN A 204 24.06 13.91 4.74
CA GLN A 204 24.74 12.81 5.43
C GLN A 204 26.21 13.14 5.74
N ASP A 205 26.91 13.81 4.82
CA ASP A 205 28.27 14.29 5.04
C ASP A 205 28.33 15.36 6.15
N ALA A 206 27.28 16.18 6.25
CA ALA A 206 27.10 17.14 7.35
C ALA A 206 26.73 16.47 8.69
N GLY A 207 26.37 15.18 8.69
CA GLY A 207 25.94 14.43 9.88
C GLY A 207 24.55 14.82 10.41
N GLN A 208 23.77 15.57 9.63
CA GLN A 208 22.39 15.91 9.99
C GLN A 208 21.46 14.72 9.77
N ILE A 209 21.73 13.93 8.74
CA ILE A 209 20.98 12.70 8.48
C ILE A 209 21.88 11.47 8.47
N GLU A 210 21.26 10.31 8.67
CA GLU A 210 21.82 9.01 8.34
C GLU A 210 21.07 8.44 7.13
N VAL A 211 21.79 7.94 6.12
CA VAL A 211 21.18 7.20 5.01
C VAL A 211 21.43 5.70 5.22
N THR A 212 20.38 4.90 5.17
CA THR A 212 20.43 3.43 5.26
C THR A 212 19.98 2.80 3.95
N THR A 213 20.14 1.47 3.85
CA THR A 213 19.76 0.69 2.66
C THR A 213 18.77 -0.42 3.02
N SER A 214 18.28 -1.13 2.01
CA SER A 214 17.44 -2.32 2.13
C SER A 214 17.98 -3.40 1.20
N PRO A 215 17.55 -4.68 1.33
CA PRO A 215 17.84 -5.70 0.33
C PRO A 215 17.49 -5.20 -1.09
N PHE A 216 18.31 -5.55 -2.08
CA PHE A 216 18.42 -4.77 -3.32
C PHE A 216 17.08 -4.54 -4.06
N TYR A 217 16.34 -5.60 -4.36
CA TYR A 217 15.02 -5.55 -4.99
C TYR A 217 13.87 -5.65 -3.98
N HIS A 218 14.12 -5.28 -2.72
CA HIS A 218 13.13 -5.29 -1.66
C HIS A 218 12.43 -6.65 -1.39
N PRO A 219 13.12 -7.81 -1.41
CA PRO A 219 12.49 -9.09 -1.06
C PRO A 219 12.11 -9.20 0.42
N ILE A 220 11.07 -9.99 0.73
CA ILE A 220 10.81 -10.49 2.09
C ILE A 220 11.88 -11.54 2.43
N LEU A 221 13.02 -11.09 2.95
CA LEU A 221 14.19 -11.96 3.19
C LEU A 221 13.88 -13.26 3.94
N PRO A 222 13.04 -13.28 4.99
CA PRO A 222 12.68 -14.54 5.64
C PRO A 222 12.05 -15.57 4.70
N LEU A 223 11.18 -15.13 3.78
CA LEU A 223 10.52 -16.02 2.82
C LEU A 223 11.46 -16.48 1.71
N VAL A 224 12.32 -15.59 1.19
CA VAL A 224 13.39 -15.97 0.23
C VAL A 224 14.33 -16.99 0.85
N TYR A 225 14.73 -16.78 2.11
CA TYR A 225 15.57 -17.73 2.83
C TYR A 225 14.88 -19.11 2.94
N ASN A 226 13.62 -19.13 3.37
CA ASN A 226 12.80 -20.35 3.47
C ASN A 226 11.30 -20.04 3.68
N THR A 227 10.44 -20.38 2.71
CA THR A 227 8.99 -20.13 2.84
C THR A 227 8.30 -20.86 3.99
N ASP A 228 8.85 -21.98 4.47
CA ASP A 228 8.31 -22.70 5.64
C ASP A 228 8.29 -21.83 6.91
N ILE A 229 9.10 -20.76 6.97
CA ILE A 229 9.14 -19.82 8.10
C ILE A 229 7.77 -19.20 8.39
N ALA A 230 6.88 -19.10 7.39
CA ALA A 230 5.54 -18.56 7.54
C ALA A 230 4.65 -19.37 8.49
N ARG A 231 4.95 -20.66 8.72
CA ARG A 231 4.24 -21.48 9.71
C ARG A 231 4.51 -21.08 11.14
N ILE A 232 5.58 -20.33 11.43
CA ILE A 232 5.92 -19.93 12.80
C ILE A 232 4.94 -18.88 13.32
N PRO A 233 4.69 -17.75 12.63
CA PRO A 233 3.65 -16.80 13.05
C PRO A 233 2.23 -17.26 12.70
N SER A 234 2.06 -18.11 11.66
CA SER A 234 0.75 -18.54 11.14
C SER A 234 0.68 -20.07 10.96
N SER A 235 0.35 -20.81 12.03
CA SER A 235 0.51 -22.29 12.06
C SER A 235 -0.27 -23.06 10.98
N ASN A 236 -1.45 -22.57 10.60
CA ASN A 236 -2.36 -23.23 9.65
C ASN A 236 -2.27 -22.66 8.23
N ILE A 237 -1.26 -21.82 7.96
CA ILE A 237 -1.10 -21.21 6.64
C ILE A 237 -0.89 -22.28 5.56
N LEU A 238 -1.53 -22.08 4.41
CA LEU A 238 -1.27 -22.89 3.22
C LEU A 238 0.03 -22.39 2.60
N LEU A 239 0.93 -23.33 2.31
CA LEU A 239 2.21 -23.01 1.68
C LEU A 239 2.19 -23.36 0.19
N PRO A 240 3.12 -22.81 -0.60
CA PRO A 240 3.32 -23.20 -1.99
C PRO A 240 3.54 -24.71 -2.11
N ARG A 241 3.19 -25.28 -3.27
CA ARG A 241 3.31 -26.73 -3.49
C ARG A 241 4.77 -27.17 -3.43
N LYS A 242 5.67 -26.32 -3.89
CA LYS A 242 7.11 -26.48 -3.78
C LYS A 242 7.65 -25.54 -2.70
N ARG A 243 8.40 -26.11 -1.76
CA ARG A 243 9.15 -25.30 -0.81
C ARG A 243 10.20 -24.46 -1.55
N TYR A 244 10.15 -23.15 -1.37
CA TYR A 244 11.16 -22.23 -1.87
C TYR A 244 12.17 -21.91 -0.75
N SER A 245 13.46 -22.10 -1.02
CA SER A 245 14.53 -21.82 -0.06
C SER A 245 15.82 -21.46 -0.79
N ALA A 246 16.19 -20.19 -0.69
CA ALA A 246 17.37 -19.62 -1.34
C ALA A 246 18.16 -18.70 -0.38
N PRO A 247 18.82 -19.25 0.67
CA PRO A 247 19.69 -18.46 1.55
C PRO A 247 20.80 -17.68 0.83
N ALA A 248 21.32 -18.22 -0.27
CA ALA A 248 22.34 -17.57 -1.09
C ALA A 248 21.83 -16.31 -1.77
N ASP A 249 20.58 -16.31 -2.23
CA ASP A 249 19.95 -15.18 -2.92
C ASP A 249 19.64 -14.08 -1.91
N ALA A 250 19.13 -14.44 -0.73
CA ALA A 250 18.97 -13.53 0.41
C ALA A 250 20.30 -12.83 0.79
N GLN A 251 21.40 -13.59 0.88
CA GLN A 251 22.73 -13.03 1.12
C GLN A 251 23.18 -12.11 -0.02
N LYS A 252 23.00 -12.53 -1.27
CA LYS A 252 23.41 -11.78 -2.46
C LYS A 252 22.68 -10.44 -2.59
N GLN A 253 21.37 -10.42 -2.31
CA GLN A 253 20.55 -9.20 -2.29
C GLN A 253 21.06 -8.18 -1.26
N ILE A 254 21.50 -8.64 -0.09
CA ILE A 254 22.12 -7.79 0.97
C ILE A 254 23.48 -7.27 0.50
N GLU A 255 24.35 -8.15 -0.02
CA GLU A 255 25.70 -7.78 -0.46
C GLU A 255 25.65 -6.76 -1.60
N LYS A 256 24.81 -6.99 -2.62
CA LYS A 256 24.57 -6.06 -3.72
C LYS A 256 24.10 -4.70 -3.21
N ALA A 257 23.19 -4.69 -2.23
CA ALA A 257 22.69 -3.44 -1.65
C ALA A 257 23.78 -2.63 -0.95
N VAL A 258 24.65 -3.30 -0.19
CA VAL A 258 25.78 -2.66 0.50
C VAL A 258 26.81 -2.10 -0.48
N GLU A 259 27.14 -2.87 -1.52
CA GLU A 259 28.06 -2.43 -2.57
C GLU A 259 27.50 -1.22 -3.33
N PHE A 260 26.24 -1.32 -3.78
CA PHE A 260 25.54 -0.27 -4.50
C PHE A 260 25.46 1.03 -3.70
N TYR A 261 25.19 0.93 -2.39
CA TYR A 261 25.23 2.06 -1.48
C TYR A 261 26.65 2.66 -1.38
N LYS A 262 27.67 1.82 -1.22
CA LYS A 262 29.06 2.27 -1.04
C LYS A 262 29.56 3.06 -2.24
N GLU A 263 29.22 2.66 -3.46
CA GLU A 263 29.53 3.41 -4.68
C GLU A 263 28.92 4.82 -4.69
N ARG A 264 27.71 4.98 -4.11
CA ARG A 264 26.90 6.20 -4.15
C ARG A 264 27.04 7.10 -2.94
N PHE A 265 27.55 6.61 -1.82
CA PHE A 265 27.75 7.41 -0.60
C PHE A 265 29.19 7.40 -0.09
N GLY A 266 30.07 6.60 -0.70
CA GLY A 266 31.50 6.55 -0.35
C GLY A 266 31.81 5.91 1.01
N ARG A 267 30.81 5.32 1.67
CA ARG A 267 30.90 4.70 3.00
C ARG A 267 29.99 3.47 3.09
N GLN A 268 30.16 2.63 4.10
CA GLN A 268 29.22 1.52 4.34
C GLN A 268 27.97 1.99 5.07
N PRO A 269 26.77 1.48 4.73
CA PRO A 269 25.55 1.76 5.48
C PRO A 269 25.67 1.13 6.87
N GLN A 270 25.30 1.87 7.91
CA GLN A 270 25.34 1.36 9.29
C GLN A 270 24.07 0.59 9.64
N GLY A 271 22.93 1.01 9.08
CA GLY A 271 21.63 0.38 9.27
C GLY A 271 21.06 -0.23 8.00
N MET A 272 20.16 -1.18 8.18
CA MET A 272 19.31 -1.72 7.13
C MET A 272 17.84 -1.77 7.59
N TRP A 273 16.95 -1.18 6.79
CA TRP A 273 15.51 -1.48 6.91
C TRP A 273 15.23 -2.77 6.15
N PRO A 274 14.78 -3.84 6.82
CA PRO A 274 14.33 -5.03 6.12
C PRO A 274 13.01 -4.71 5.43
N SER A 275 12.82 -5.24 4.22
CA SER A 275 11.60 -5.00 3.44
C SER A 275 10.37 -5.31 4.28
N GLU A 276 9.46 -4.35 4.40
CA GLU A 276 8.23 -4.48 5.20
C GLU A 276 8.49 -4.79 6.68
N GLY A 277 9.62 -4.33 7.22
CA GLY A 277 10.05 -4.66 8.58
C GLY A 277 10.24 -6.17 8.81
N SER A 278 10.40 -6.97 7.76
CA SER A 278 10.37 -8.43 7.82
C SER A 278 11.67 -9.03 8.35
N VAL A 279 11.57 -9.70 9.51
CA VAL A 279 12.74 -10.23 10.22
C VAL A 279 12.58 -11.70 10.60
N SER A 280 13.71 -12.38 10.77
CA SER A 280 13.81 -13.70 11.39
C SER A 280 15.22 -13.89 11.97
N GLY A 281 15.38 -14.84 12.88
CA GLY A 281 16.71 -15.18 13.42
C GLY A 281 17.71 -15.69 12.38
N ASP A 282 17.22 -16.17 11.22
CA ASP A 282 18.06 -16.71 10.14
C ASP A 282 18.67 -15.63 9.24
N VAL A 283 17.96 -14.50 9.05
CA VAL A 283 18.40 -13.43 8.13
C VAL A 283 19.25 -12.35 8.80
N LEU A 284 19.10 -12.14 10.11
CA LEU A 284 19.93 -11.18 10.85
C LEU A 284 21.43 -11.48 10.80
N PRO A 285 21.88 -12.75 10.87
CA PRO A 285 23.28 -13.10 10.63
C PRO A 285 23.82 -12.70 9.26
N LEU A 286 22.98 -12.72 8.22
CA LEU A 286 23.38 -12.31 6.87
C LEU A 286 23.60 -10.80 6.79
N MET A 287 22.72 -10.01 7.41
CA MET A 287 22.85 -8.55 7.49
C MET A 287 24.14 -8.15 8.20
N GLU A 288 24.40 -8.72 9.38
CA GLU A 288 25.63 -8.38 10.12
C GLU A 288 26.89 -8.93 9.43
N GLY A 289 26.79 -10.08 8.76
CA GLY A 289 27.83 -10.60 7.85
C GLY A 289 28.24 -9.61 6.75
N ALA A 290 27.30 -8.81 6.25
CA ALA A 290 27.55 -7.76 5.26
C ALA A 290 28.00 -6.41 5.87
N GLY A 291 28.19 -6.34 7.19
CA GLY A 291 28.67 -5.15 7.89
C GLY A 291 27.57 -4.22 8.42
N ILE A 292 26.30 -4.63 8.36
CA ILE A 292 25.19 -3.89 8.96
C ILE A 292 25.26 -4.00 10.48
N LYS A 293 25.13 -2.89 11.18
CA LYS A 293 25.24 -2.82 12.65
C LYS A 293 23.90 -2.80 13.36
N TRP A 294 22.88 -2.26 12.71
CA TRP A 294 21.55 -2.17 13.29
C TRP A 294 20.44 -2.38 12.26
N THR A 295 19.28 -2.80 12.75
CA THR A 295 18.04 -2.92 11.97
C THR A 295 16.82 -2.53 12.80
N ALA A 296 15.63 -2.51 12.19
CA ALA A 296 14.39 -2.16 12.86
C ALA A 296 13.22 -3.02 12.38
N THR A 297 12.20 -3.16 13.22
CA THR A 297 10.93 -3.83 12.92
C THR A 297 9.81 -3.28 13.81
N ASP A 298 8.62 -3.89 13.82
CA ASP A 298 7.46 -3.43 14.58
C ASP A 298 7.46 -3.86 16.06
N GLU A 299 6.84 -3.05 16.92
CA GLU A 299 6.62 -3.35 18.34
C GLU A 299 5.93 -4.71 18.56
N GLY A 300 5.05 -5.16 17.65
CA GLY A 300 4.37 -6.44 17.75
C GLY A 300 5.32 -7.64 17.62
N ILE A 301 6.41 -7.49 16.86
CA ILE A 301 7.49 -8.49 16.81
C ILE A 301 8.24 -8.51 18.14
N LEU A 302 8.47 -7.35 18.77
CA LEU A 302 9.06 -7.28 20.10
C LEU A 302 8.19 -7.98 21.15
N GLU A 303 6.87 -7.74 21.13
CA GLU A 303 5.93 -8.38 22.06
C GLU A 303 6.00 -9.91 21.96
N ASN A 304 5.96 -10.43 20.73
CA ASN A 304 6.04 -11.86 20.44
C ASN A 304 7.38 -12.44 20.92
N SER A 305 8.48 -11.74 20.65
CA SER A 305 9.83 -12.15 21.01
C SER A 305 10.07 -12.17 22.52
N LEU A 306 9.56 -11.15 23.23
CA LEU A 306 9.66 -11.05 24.69
C LEU A 306 8.63 -11.88 25.44
N LYS A 307 7.55 -12.31 24.77
CA LYS A 307 6.34 -12.86 25.37
C LYS A 307 5.76 -11.91 26.44
N LYS A 308 5.78 -10.61 26.13
CA LYS A 308 5.30 -9.53 27.01
C LYS A 308 4.50 -8.53 26.21
N THR A 309 3.37 -8.11 26.75
CA THR A 309 2.51 -7.11 26.12
C THR A 309 3.02 -5.68 26.36
N ILE A 310 3.12 -4.89 25.31
CA ILE A 310 3.27 -3.43 25.33
C ILE A 310 1.85 -2.86 25.47
N SER A 311 1.49 -2.50 26.69
CA SER A 311 0.14 -2.02 27.00
C SER A 311 0.00 -0.55 26.61
N LYS A 312 -1.15 -0.18 26.04
CA LYS A 312 -1.46 1.19 25.62
C LYS A 312 -2.73 1.69 26.32
N ASP A 313 -2.80 3.00 26.57
CA ASP A 313 -4.04 3.65 27.01
C ASP A 313 -5.04 3.84 25.85
N THR A 314 -6.22 4.40 26.14
CA THR A 314 -7.27 4.65 25.13
C THR A 314 -6.88 5.64 24.04
N ARG A 315 -5.80 6.39 24.23
CA ARG A 315 -5.24 7.29 23.22
C ARG A 315 -4.07 6.64 22.47
N GLY A 316 -3.69 5.42 22.84
CA GLY A 316 -2.56 4.69 22.26
C GLY A 316 -1.20 5.03 22.87
N ASN A 317 -1.14 5.75 24.00
CA ASN A 317 0.14 6.00 24.66
C ASN A 317 0.60 4.74 25.42
N VAL A 318 1.86 4.36 25.23
CA VAL A 318 2.46 3.21 25.92
C VAL A 318 2.49 3.42 27.43
N LEU A 319 2.08 2.39 28.19
CA LEU A 319 2.01 2.37 29.64
C LEU A 319 3.30 1.84 30.29
N ASN A 320 4.04 0.99 29.57
CA ASN A 320 5.31 0.38 29.95
C ASN A 320 6.44 0.78 28.98
N PRO A 321 6.86 2.06 29.01
CA PRO A 321 7.82 2.62 28.04
C PRO A 321 9.21 1.99 28.11
N ASP A 322 9.54 1.32 29.21
CA ASP A 322 10.80 0.60 29.42
C ASP A 322 10.90 -0.72 28.63
N LEU A 323 9.82 -1.16 28.00
CA LEU A 323 9.87 -2.23 27.00
C LEU A 323 10.14 -1.68 25.61
N LEU A 324 9.33 -0.74 25.12
CA LEU A 324 9.39 -0.33 23.72
C LEU A 324 10.52 0.66 23.42
N TYR A 325 10.69 1.70 24.24
CA TYR A 325 11.52 2.85 23.89
C TYR A 325 13.01 2.66 24.20
N LYS A 326 13.51 1.44 23.99
CA LYS A 326 14.92 1.11 24.12
C LYS A 326 15.34 0.13 23.01
N PRO A 327 16.61 0.17 22.59
CA PRO A 327 17.17 -0.80 21.69
C PRO A 327 17.38 -2.14 22.40
N TYR A 328 17.37 -3.20 21.60
CA TYR A 328 17.72 -4.55 22.00
C TYR A 328 18.86 -5.08 21.15
N ARG A 329 19.59 -6.06 21.66
CA ARG A 329 20.71 -6.70 20.98
C ARG A 329 20.38 -8.16 20.74
N PHE A 330 20.14 -8.52 19.48
CA PHE A 330 20.02 -9.92 19.08
C PHE A 330 21.41 -10.55 19.02
N GLN A 331 21.61 -11.72 19.64
CA GLN A 331 22.92 -12.37 19.75
C GLN A 331 22.88 -13.82 19.30
N TRP A 332 23.90 -14.24 18.55
CA TRP A 332 24.10 -15.63 18.13
C TRP A 332 25.60 -15.90 18.01
N ASN A 333 26.09 -17.04 18.52
CA ASN A 333 27.49 -17.47 18.37
C ASN A 333 28.54 -16.38 18.69
N GLY A 334 28.29 -15.51 19.69
CA GLY A 334 29.17 -14.39 20.07
C GLY A 334 29.13 -13.16 19.13
N ARG A 335 28.32 -13.20 18.07
CA ARG A 335 28.00 -12.09 17.16
C ARG A 335 26.69 -11.44 17.57
N HIS A 336 26.44 -10.22 17.10
CA HIS A 336 25.22 -9.48 17.44
C HIS A 336 24.85 -8.41 16.43
N ILE A 337 23.56 -8.07 16.39
CA ILE A 337 23.03 -6.90 15.70
C ILE A 337 22.11 -6.13 16.65
N ASP A 338 22.17 -4.80 16.62
CA ASP A 338 21.29 -3.96 17.42
C ASP A 338 19.95 -3.75 16.71
N MET A 339 18.85 -3.73 17.46
CA MET A 339 17.49 -3.61 16.96
C MET A 339 16.76 -2.52 17.70
N ILE A 340 15.97 -1.75 16.96
CA ILE A 340 14.96 -0.82 17.50
C ILE A 340 13.59 -1.22 16.99
N PHE A 341 12.55 -0.83 17.73
CA PHE A 341 11.17 -1.25 17.44
C PHE A 341 10.27 -0.03 17.29
N ARG A 342 9.53 -0.01 16.18
CA ARG A 342 8.60 1.06 15.79
C ARG A 342 7.59 1.34 16.89
N ASP A 343 7.38 2.62 17.22
CA ASP A 343 6.13 3.04 17.85
C ASP A 343 5.04 3.04 16.78
N HIS A 344 4.26 1.97 16.76
CA HIS A 344 3.24 1.74 15.74
C HIS A 344 2.21 2.87 15.73
N THR A 345 1.76 3.30 16.91
CA THR A 345 0.69 4.29 17.02
C THR A 345 1.14 5.66 16.54
N LEU A 346 2.31 6.13 16.98
CA LEU A 346 2.79 7.44 16.55
C LEU A 346 3.12 7.49 15.06
N SER A 347 3.64 6.39 14.52
CA SER A 347 3.95 6.27 13.10
C SER A 347 2.66 6.27 12.25
N ASP A 348 1.65 5.48 12.63
CA ASP A 348 0.35 5.41 11.93
C ASP A 348 -0.46 6.69 12.02
N LEU A 349 -0.32 7.46 13.10
CA LEU A 349 -0.97 8.76 13.20
C LEU A 349 -0.52 9.69 12.08
N ILE A 350 0.78 9.71 11.77
CA ILE A 350 1.33 10.46 10.64
C ILE A 350 0.86 9.85 9.31
N GLY A 351 0.98 8.52 9.15
CA GLY A 351 0.65 7.86 7.89
C GLY A 351 -0.83 7.96 7.50
N PHE A 352 -1.75 7.86 8.45
CA PHE A 352 -3.16 7.54 8.14
C PHE A 352 -4.21 8.44 8.79
N SER A 353 -3.86 9.15 9.88
CA SER A 353 -4.85 9.86 10.69
C SER A 353 -4.77 11.37 10.60
N TYR A 354 -3.57 11.94 10.72
CA TYR A 354 -3.37 13.38 10.85
C TYR A 354 -3.66 14.16 9.56
N SER A 355 -3.67 13.50 8.39
CA SER A 355 -4.12 14.11 7.12
C SER A 355 -5.57 14.61 7.18
N LYS A 356 -6.40 14.01 8.04
CA LYS A 356 -7.81 14.36 8.24
C LYS A 356 -8.02 15.44 9.31
N TRP A 357 -6.96 15.89 9.97
CA TRP A 357 -7.00 16.84 11.07
C TRP A 357 -6.61 18.24 10.57
N LYS A 358 -6.93 19.28 11.35
CA LYS A 358 -6.27 20.57 11.15
C LYS A 358 -4.79 20.43 11.48
N THR A 359 -3.93 20.97 10.63
CA THR A 359 -2.47 20.83 10.73
C THR A 359 -1.95 21.21 12.12
N GLU A 360 -2.40 22.33 12.68
CA GLU A 360 -1.95 22.80 13.99
C GLU A 360 -2.36 21.88 15.14
N GLU A 361 -3.55 21.26 15.04
CA GLU A 361 -4.05 20.30 16.03
C GLU A 361 -3.27 18.99 15.96
N ALA A 362 -2.98 18.50 14.76
CA ALA A 362 -2.16 17.31 14.53
C ALA A 362 -0.73 17.48 15.07
N VAL A 363 -0.07 18.60 14.75
CA VAL A 363 1.26 18.95 15.27
C VAL A 363 1.24 19.01 16.80
N SER A 364 0.24 19.69 17.38
CA SER A 364 0.12 19.84 18.83
C SER A 364 -0.11 18.50 19.53
N ASP A 365 -0.92 17.61 18.94
CA ASP A 365 -1.16 16.27 19.48
C ASP A 365 0.10 15.42 19.44
N PHE A 366 0.83 15.42 18.32
CA PHE A 366 2.07 14.67 18.17
C PHE A 366 3.13 15.08 19.20
N ILE A 367 3.38 16.38 19.36
CA ILE A 367 4.32 16.89 20.35
C ILE A 367 3.90 16.52 21.78
N ARG A 368 2.61 16.70 22.12
CA ARG A 368 2.08 16.34 23.45
C ARG A 368 2.25 14.85 23.78
N ARG A 369 2.15 13.96 22.79
CA ARG A 369 2.37 12.52 22.99
C ARG A 369 3.83 12.24 23.32
N LEU A 370 4.77 12.88 22.62
CA LEU A 370 6.19 12.79 22.96
C LEU A 370 6.50 13.36 24.35
N GLU A 371 5.89 14.48 24.73
CA GLU A 371 5.99 15.04 26.09
C GLU A 371 5.48 14.05 27.15
N THR A 372 4.34 13.39 26.87
CA THR A 372 3.77 12.36 27.76
C THR A 372 4.72 11.16 27.91
N ILE A 373 5.37 10.73 26.82
CA ILE A 373 6.39 9.67 26.87
C ILE A 373 7.60 10.13 27.70
N ASN A 374 8.06 11.37 27.51
CA ASN A 374 9.15 11.96 28.28
C ASN A 374 8.82 11.96 29.79
N GLU A 375 7.64 12.43 30.19
CA GLU A 375 7.20 12.44 31.59
C GLU A 375 7.19 11.05 32.23
N LYS A 376 6.76 10.02 31.49
CA LYS A 376 6.76 8.63 31.97
C LYS A 376 8.18 8.07 32.09
N THR A 377 9.05 8.36 31.13
CA THR A 377 10.42 7.84 31.07
C THR A 377 11.38 8.52 32.05
N LEU A 378 11.13 9.78 32.46
CA LEU A 378 11.93 10.48 33.48
C LEU A 378 12.03 9.74 34.82
N LYS A 379 11.06 8.87 35.13
CA LYS A 379 11.03 8.07 36.36
C LYS A 379 11.81 6.76 36.25
N ILE A 380 12.34 6.43 35.08
CA ILE A 380 12.97 5.13 34.77
C ILE A 380 14.46 5.35 34.48
N PRO A 381 15.37 4.56 35.07
CA PRO A 381 16.79 4.64 34.73
C PRO A 381 17.04 4.21 33.28
N GLY A 382 17.67 5.09 32.51
CA GLY A 382 18.10 4.79 31.14
C GLY A 382 18.06 6.05 30.28
N ASP A 383 18.39 5.87 29.00
CA ASP A 383 18.04 6.79 27.92
C ASP A 383 16.99 6.09 27.05
N PHE A 384 16.02 6.84 26.56
CA PHE A 384 14.89 6.29 25.80
C PHE A 384 14.86 6.87 24.40
N LEU A 385 14.61 6.01 23.42
CA LEU A 385 14.46 6.35 22.02
C LEU A 385 13.04 6.01 21.59
N VAL A 386 12.33 6.96 20.99
CA VAL A 386 11.04 6.74 20.32
C VAL A 386 11.30 6.60 18.82
N PRO A 387 11.21 5.38 18.25
CA PRO A 387 11.37 5.18 16.81
C PRO A 387 10.05 5.46 16.09
N ILE A 388 10.06 6.44 15.20
CA ILE A 388 8.94 6.77 14.30
C ILE A 388 9.34 6.26 12.93
N ILE A 389 8.70 5.19 12.45
CA ILE A 389 9.12 4.47 11.24
C ILE A 389 7.93 4.27 10.32
N LEU A 390 8.01 4.76 9.10
CA LEU A 390 6.94 4.70 8.10
C LEU A 390 7.47 5.01 6.70
N ASP A 391 6.65 4.71 5.70
CA ASP A 391 6.92 5.06 4.32
C ASP A 391 7.01 6.58 4.14
N GLY A 392 7.89 7.00 3.25
CA GLY A 392 8.18 8.39 2.99
C GLY A 392 7.34 9.01 1.90
N GLU A 393 6.64 8.26 1.05
CA GLU A 393 5.88 8.82 -0.08
C GLU A 393 4.34 8.77 0.07
N ASN A 394 3.82 7.81 0.83
CA ASN A 394 2.39 7.46 0.77
C ASN A 394 1.45 8.48 1.44
N ALA A 395 1.92 9.18 2.48
CA ALA A 395 1.02 10.00 3.30
C ALA A 395 0.66 11.35 2.64
N TRP A 396 1.60 11.94 1.90
CA TRP A 396 1.62 13.40 1.72
C TRP A 396 0.57 13.94 0.75
N GLU A 397 0.15 13.16 -0.24
CA GLU A 397 -0.92 13.56 -1.16
C GLU A 397 -2.28 13.74 -0.46
N HIS A 398 -2.45 13.16 0.73
CA HIS A 398 -3.63 13.34 1.56
C HIS A 398 -3.57 14.57 2.46
N TYR A 399 -2.38 15.15 2.66
CA TYR A 399 -2.23 16.38 3.42
C TYR A 399 -2.41 17.61 2.51
N PRO A 400 -3.01 18.69 3.04
CA PRO A 400 -2.90 19.99 2.41
C PRO A 400 -1.43 20.36 2.18
N ASN A 401 -1.14 20.96 1.02
CA ASN A 401 0.21 21.38 0.63
C ASN A 401 1.27 20.28 0.77
N ASP A 402 0.89 19.05 0.46
CA ASP A 402 1.80 17.91 0.40
C ASP A 402 2.53 17.65 1.72
N GLY A 403 1.83 17.84 2.84
CA GLY A 403 2.38 17.62 4.17
C GLY A 403 3.40 18.67 4.64
N ARG A 404 3.82 19.61 3.78
CA ARG A 404 4.84 20.63 4.08
C ARG A 404 4.53 21.44 5.34
N ASP A 405 3.28 21.85 5.52
CA ASP A 405 2.86 22.63 6.70
C ASP A 405 2.95 21.80 7.99
N PHE A 406 2.61 20.52 7.92
CA PHE A 406 2.71 19.58 9.04
C PHE A 406 4.17 19.29 9.41
N LEU A 407 5.01 18.96 8.43
CA LEU A 407 6.44 18.70 8.62
C LEU A 407 7.16 19.91 9.20
N LYS A 408 6.94 21.11 8.63
CA LYS A 408 7.48 22.36 9.20
C LYS A 408 7.01 22.59 10.63
N GLY A 409 5.74 22.32 10.91
CA GLY A 409 5.17 22.45 12.26
C GLY A 409 5.87 21.55 13.28
N ILE A 410 6.04 20.26 12.97
CA ILE A 410 6.75 19.31 13.84
C ILE A 410 8.21 19.70 13.98
N TYR A 411 8.92 19.96 12.88
CA TYR A 411 10.35 20.25 12.92
C TYR A 411 10.65 21.57 13.63
N ALA A 412 9.83 22.61 13.47
CA ALA A 412 9.99 23.85 14.22
C ALA A 412 9.90 23.63 15.74
N LYS A 413 8.92 22.81 16.17
CA LYS A 413 8.72 22.47 17.59
C LYS A 413 9.88 21.63 18.13
N LEU A 414 10.30 20.59 17.41
CA LEU A 414 11.38 19.69 17.83
C LEU A 414 12.75 20.37 17.81
N ASN A 415 13.02 21.23 16.81
CA ASN A 415 14.29 21.95 16.67
C ASN A 415 14.63 22.83 17.88
N SER A 416 13.62 23.30 18.61
CA SER A 416 13.77 24.18 19.77
C SER A 416 13.29 23.55 21.09
N HIS A 417 12.94 22.25 21.10
CA HIS A 417 12.37 21.61 22.27
C HIS A 417 13.43 21.41 23.38
N PRO A 418 13.16 21.80 24.64
CA PRO A 418 14.17 21.74 25.70
C PRO A 418 14.52 20.31 26.17
N SER A 419 13.58 19.38 26.08
CA SER A 419 13.71 18.03 26.65
C SER A 419 13.50 16.89 25.64
N ILE A 420 13.33 17.18 24.35
CA ILE A 420 13.16 16.17 23.29
C ILE A 420 14.24 16.44 22.25
N LYS A 421 14.99 15.42 21.87
CA LYS A 421 16.10 15.52 20.92
C LYS A 421 15.92 14.55 19.77
N CYS A 422 15.93 15.09 18.56
CA CYS A 422 15.98 14.28 17.35
C CYS A 422 17.42 13.79 17.11
N VAL A 423 17.58 12.52 16.82
CA VAL A 423 18.87 11.86 16.59
C VAL A 423 18.77 10.91 15.41
N THR A 424 19.91 10.66 14.76
CA THR A 424 20.03 9.48 13.88
C THR A 424 20.07 8.22 14.74
N VAL A 425 19.66 7.08 14.18
CA VAL A 425 19.70 5.80 14.90
C VAL A 425 21.14 5.44 15.28
N SER A 426 22.09 5.58 14.35
CA SER A 426 23.50 5.32 14.62
C SER A 426 24.09 6.22 15.71
N GLU A 427 23.71 7.50 15.75
CA GLU A 427 24.14 8.41 16.83
C GLU A 427 23.65 7.93 18.19
N PHE A 428 22.38 7.54 18.29
CA PHE A 428 21.81 7.06 19.54
C PHE A 428 22.46 5.75 20.00
N LEU A 429 22.64 4.78 19.10
CA LEU A 429 23.22 3.47 19.43
C LEU A 429 24.72 3.57 19.76
N GLY A 430 25.48 4.39 19.03
CA GLY A 430 26.93 4.53 19.20
C GLY A 430 27.34 5.13 20.55
N ALA A 431 26.45 5.86 21.22
CA ALA A 431 26.72 6.47 22.53
C ALA A 431 26.57 5.51 23.72
N ARG A 432 26.08 4.27 23.51
CA ARG A 432 25.65 3.39 24.62
C ARG A 432 26.68 2.32 24.95
N LYS A 433 26.81 2.05 26.26
CA LYS A 433 27.65 0.97 26.80
C LYS A 433 26.91 -0.36 26.97
N PHE A 434 25.59 -0.31 27.13
CA PHE A 434 24.76 -1.47 27.45
C PHE A 434 23.47 -1.43 26.63
N VAL A 435 23.11 -2.57 26.04
CA VAL A 435 21.88 -2.81 25.30
C VAL A 435 21.31 -4.12 25.85
N ASP A 436 19.99 -4.16 26.11
CA ASP A 436 19.34 -5.37 26.60
C ASP A 436 19.41 -6.48 25.57
N THR A 437 19.70 -7.70 25.99
CA THR A 437 19.85 -8.83 25.07
C THR A 437 18.49 -9.43 24.71
N LEU A 438 18.28 -9.70 23.43
CA LEU A 438 17.14 -10.42 22.89
C LEU A 438 17.62 -11.82 22.44
N PRO A 439 17.43 -12.88 23.24
CA PRO A 439 18.00 -14.19 22.95
C PRO A 439 17.29 -14.93 21.80
N ALA A 440 16.05 -14.56 21.50
CA ALA A 440 15.27 -15.12 20.42
C ALA A 440 14.40 -14.02 19.81
N LEU A 441 14.23 -14.06 18.49
CA LEU A 441 13.40 -13.15 17.72
C LEU A 441 12.27 -13.96 17.07
N SER A 442 11.04 -13.53 17.30
CA SER A 442 9.89 -14.05 16.57
C SER A 442 9.96 -13.57 15.11
N PRO A 443 9.82 -14.46 14.12
CA PRO A 443 9.76 -14.05 12.74
C PRO A 443 8.41 -13.38 12.42
N GLY A 444 8.44 -12.39 11.54
CA GLY A 444 7.25 -11.69 11.06
C GLY A 444 7.61 -10.36 10.42
N SER A 445 6.60 -9.67 9.91
CA SER A 445 6.70 -8.34 9.32
C SER A 445 6.09 -7.28 10.25
N TRP A 446 6.22 -6.01 9.85
CA TRP A 446 5.54 -4.91 10.53
C TRP A 446 4.01 -4.90 10.37
N ILE A 447 3.48 -5.73 9.47
CA ILE A 447 2.05 -5.88 9.21
C ILE A 447 1.58 -7.19 9.84
N ASN A 448 0.58 -7.10 10.71
CA ASN A 448 -0.05 -8.25 11.38
C ASN A 448 0.90 -9.18 12.16
N ARG A 449 2.20 -8.85 12.26
CA ARG A 449 3.25 -9.66 12.93
C ARG A 449 3.48 -11.02 12.27
N ASN A 450 3.14 -11.14 10.98
CA ASN A 450 3.25 -12.38 10.21
C ASN A 450 3.70 -12.06 8.76
N PHE A 451 3.55 -13.03 7.86
CA PHE A 451 3.91 -12.89 6.45
C PHE A 451 2.71 -13.08 5.51
N ASP A 452 1.48 -13.06 6.03
CA ASP A 452 0.28 -13.53 5.33
C ASP A 452 -0.13 -12.63 4.14
N ILE A 453 0.51 -11.47 3.99
CA ILE A 453 0.37 -10.59 2.82
C ILE A 453 1.14 -11.11 1.59
N TRP A 454 2.18 -11.94 1.81
CA TRP A 454 3.10 -12.35 0.73
C TRP A 454 3.13 -13.87 0.49
N ILE A 455 2.38 -14.64 1.28
CA ILE A 455 2.31 -16.10 1.21
C ILE A 455 1.09 -16.58 1.98
N GLY A 456 0.36 -17.56 1.46
CA GLY A 456 -0.84 -18.09 2.10
C GLY A 456 -1.98 -18.32 1.13
N ASP A 457 -2.27 -17.33 0.30
CA ASP A 457 -3.37 -17.38 -0.66
C ASP A 457 -2.97 -18.11 -1.96
N GLU A 458 -3.96 -18.49 -2.77
CA GLU A 458 -3.78 -19.29 -3.98
C GLU A 458 -2.85 -18.59 -5.00
N GLU A 459 -3.04 -17.29 -5.19
CA GLU A 459 -2.26 -16.47 -6.14
C GLU A 459 -0.81 -16.30 -5.68
N GLU A 460 -0.60 -15.91 -4.41
CA GLU A 460 0.73 -15.77 -3.80
C GLU A 460 1.52 -17.10 -3.84
N ASN A 461 0.86 -18.20 -3.48
CA ASN A 461 1.49 -19.52 -3.50
C ASN A 461 1.82 -19.98 -4.93
N THR A 462 0.96 -19.66 -5.90
CA THR A 462 1.25 -19.90 -7.32
C THR A 462 2.45 -19.09 -7.78
N ALA A 463 2.54 -17.82 -7.40
CA ALA A 463 3.69 -16.99 -7.71
C ALA A 463 4.99 -17.61 -7.18
N TRP A 464 5.04 -18.04 -5.92
CA TRP A 464 6.20 -18.74 -5.34
C TRP A 464 6.56 -20.04 -6.08
N ASP A 465 5.57 -20.84 -6.47
CA ASP A 465 5.79 -22.09 -7.23
C ASP A 465 6.42 -21.81 -8.61
N LEU A 466 6.01 -20.71 -9.27
CA LEU A 466 6.56 -20.26 -10.55
C LEU A 466 7.99 -19.72 -10.41
N LEU A 467 8.26 -18.90 -9.39
CA LEU A 467 9.61 -18.41 -9.08
C LEU A 467 10.56 -19.57 -8.77
N GLY A 468 10.12 -20.54 -7.95
CA GLY A 468 10.89 -21.74 -7.64
C GLY A 468 11.27 -22.51 -8.91
N SER A 469 10.32 -22.68 -9.83
CA SER A 469 10.54 -23.42 -11.08
C SER A 469 11.51 -22.68 -12.03
N ALA A 470 11.41 -21.35 -12.13
CA ALA A 470 12.35 -20.54 -12.91
C ALA A 470 13.77 -20.57 -12.33
N ARG A 471 13.89 -20.49 -11.00
CA ARG A 471 15.18 -20.56 -10.30
C ARG A 471 15.83 -21.95 -10.42
N GLU A 472 15.06 -23.03 -10.25
CA GLU A 472 15.52 -24.42 -10.45
C GLU A 472 16.10 -24.62 -11.86
N PHE A 473 15.44 -24.06 -12.87
CA PHE A 473 15.93 -24.07 -14.24
C PHE A 473 17.26 -23.30 -14.36
N LEU A 474 17.34 -22.09 -13.81
CA LEU A 474 18.55 -21.26 -13.90
C LEU A 474 19.76 -21.91 -13.23
N VAL A 475 19.58 -22.49 -12.04
CA VAL A 475 20.63 -23.21 -11.31
C VAL A 475 21.13 -24.41 -12.13
N SER A 476 20.22 -25.13 -12.80
CA SER A 476 20.59 -26.25 -13.67
C SER A 476 21.38 -25.77 -14.89
N TYR A 477 20.95 -24.67 -15.51
CA TYR A 477 21.63 -24.05 -16.64
C TYR A 477 23.03 -23.54 -16.28
N GLU A 478 23.18 -22.89 -15.13
CA GLU A 478 24.48 -22.42 -14.61
C GLU A 478 25.48 -23.59 -14.47
N ALA A 479 25.05 -24.70 -13.89
CA ALA A 479 25.89 -25.90 -13.74
C ALA A 479 26.32 -26.51 -15.09
N GLU A 480 25.49 -26.45 -16.12
CA GLU A 480 25.84 -26.88 -17.49
C GLU A 480 26.84 -25.92 -18.15
N VAL A 481 26.70 -24.61 -17.93
CA VAL A 481 27.58 -23.57 -18.48
C VAL A 481 28.97 -23.62 -17.84
N ASP A 482 29.07 -23.83 -16.52
CA ASP A 482 30.34 -23.95 -15.79
C ASP A 482 31.12 -25.22 -16.16
N GLY A 483 30.43 -26.26 -16.65
CA GLY A 483 31.06 -27.49 -17.16
C GLY A 483 31.67 -27.37 -18.56
N GLY A 484 31.50 -26.24 -19.26
CA GLY A 484 32.06 -25.95 -20.58
C GLY A 484 32.91 -24.68 -20.59
N SER A 485 33.80 -24.52 -21.59
CA SER A 485 34.49 -23.24 -21.80
C SER A 485 33.50 -22.17 -22.27
N SER A 486 32.83 -21.51 -21.33
CA SER A 486 31.86 -20.46 -21.59
C SER A 486 32.55 -19.17 -22.07
N GLY A 487 32.07 -18.61 -23.19
CA GLY A 487 32.51 -17.30 -23.69
C GLY A 487 31.88 -16.15 -22.91
N GLN A 488 32.46 -14.95 -22.99
CA GLN A 488 32.02 -13.74 -22.27
C GLN A 488 30.51 -13.43 -22.42
N GLU A 489 29.93 -13.74 -23.59
CA GLU A 489 28.51 -13.54 -23.86
C GLU A 489 27.60 -14.39 -22.97
N LYS A 490 27.96 -15.67 -22.74
CA LYS A 490 27.20 -16.56 -21.86
C LYS A 490 27.27 -16.12 -20.40
N THR A 491 28.42 -15.62 -19.97
CA THR A 491 28.57 -15.06 -18.62
C THR A 491 27.67 -13.83 -18.42
N ALA A 492 27.57 -12.95 -19.42
CA ALA A 492 26.69 -11.79 -19.35
C ALA A 492 25.20 -12.18 -19.35
N GLN A 493 24.82 -13.18 -20.16
CA GLN A 493 23.46 -13.73 -20.18
C GLN A 493 23.08 -14.36 -18.84
N LEU A 494 23.97 -15.16 -18.26
CA LEU A 494 23.78 -15.77 -16.95
C LEU A 494 23.60 -14.71 -15.85
N ALA A 495 24.45 -13.67 -15.85
CA ALA A 495 24.31 -12.56 -14.92
C ALA A 495 22.96 -11.84 -15.08
N GLY A 496 22.54 -11.59 -16.31
CA GLY A 496 21.22 -11.01 -16.60
C GLY A 496 20.07 -11.88 -16.10
N ALA A 497 20.14 -13.20 -16.29
CA ALA A 497 19.13 -14.14 -15.80
C ALA A 497 19.03 -14.15 -14.27
N TRP A 498 20.17 -14.06 -13.56
CA TRP A 498 20.17 -13.93 -12.10
C TRP A 498 19.56 -12.61 -11.62
N GLU A 499 19.80 -11.49 -12.33
CA GLU A 499 19.12 -10.23 -12.00
C GLU A 499 17.59 -10.33 -12.15
N GLU A 500 17.09 -11.09 -13.12
CA GLU A 500 15.65 -11.33 -13.28
C GLU A 500 15.06 -12.15 -12.13
N ILE A 501 15.80 -13.15 -11.60
CA ILE A 501 15.41 -13.87 -10.37
C ILE A 501 15.35 -12.91 -9.18
N TYR A 502 16.41 -12.12 -8.95
CA TYR A 502 16.43 -11.19 -7.83
C TYR A 502 15.34 -10.13 -7.91
N ALA A 503 15.01 -9.67 -9.13
CA ALA A 503 13.87 -8.78 -9.35
C ALA A 503 12.55 -9.46 -9.01
N ALA A 504 12.34 -10.72 -9.45
CA ALA A 504 11.13 -11.49 -9.16
C ALA A 504 10.97 -11.87 -7.67
N GLU A 505 12.03 -11.86 -6.88
CA GLU A 505 11.96 -12.05 -5.42
C GLU A 505 11.38 -10.83 -4.67
N GLY A 506 11.24 -9.68 -5.33
CA GLY A 506 10.74 -8.45 -4.71
C GLY A 506 9.36 -8.61 -4.06
N SER A 507 9.16 -7.98 -2.89
CA SER A 507 7.92 -8.12 -2.13
C SER A 507 6.70 -7.54 -2.85
N ASP A 508 6.92 -6.55 -3.72
CA ASP A 508 5.86 -5.81 -4.40
C ASP A 508 4.96 -6.70 -5.27
N TRP A 509 5.48 -7.81 -5.80
CA TRP A 509 4.68 -8.69 -6.67
C TRP A 509 3.58 -9.38 -5.87
N ASN A 510 3.96 -10.05 -4.79
CA ASN A 510 3.01 -10.79 -3.94
C ASN A 510 2.09 -9.85 -3.14
N TRP A 511 2.49 -8.60 -2.90
CA TRP A 511 1.64 -7.61 -2.24
C TRP A 511 0.31 -7.36 -2.98
N TRP A 512 0.27 -7.50 -4.31
CA TRP A 512 -0.92 -7.26 -5.13
C TRP A 512 -1.74 -8.51 -5.44
N TYR A 513 -1.24 -9.69 -5.09
CA TYR A 513 -1.97 -10.94 -5.23
C TYR A 513 -2.91 -11.16 -4.03
N GLY A 514 -3.95 -11.95 -4.22
CA GLY A 514 -5.01 -12.16 -3.25
C GLY A 514 -6.03 -11.02 -3.24
N ASP A 515 -7.06 -11.13 -2.38
CA ASP A 515 -8.14 -10.13 -2.29
C ASP A 515 -7.81 -8.94 -1.36
N GLN A 516 -6.62 -8.99 -0.73
CA GLN A 516 -6.25 -8.15 0.39
C GLN A 516 -5.99 -6.69 -0.03
N HIS A 517 -5.37 -6.49 -1.20
CA HIS A 517 -4.92 -5.20 -1.73
C HIS A 517 -5.21 -5.05 -3.23
N THR A 518 -5.23 -3.81 -3.71
CA THR A 518 -5.22 -3.49 -5.15
C THR A 518 -4.40 -2.22 -5.40
N SER A 519 -3.62 -2.25 -6.48
CA SER A 519 -2.85 -1.12 -6.98
C SER A 519 -3.65 -0.27 -7.98
N GLY A 520 -4.81 -0.75 -8.45
CA GLY A 520 -5.47 -0.26 -9.64
C GLY A 520 -4.78 -0.64 -10.97
N PHE A 521 -3.64 -1.33 -10.90
CA PHE A 521 -2.81 -1.81 -12.02
C PHE A 521 -2.35 -3.25 -11.80
N ASP A 522 -3.14 -4.07 -11.09
CA ASP A 522 -2.74 -5.41 -10.67
C ASP A 522 -2.30 -6.28 -11.86
N GLU A 523 -3.02 -6.18 -13.00
CA GLU A 523 -2.65 -6.83 -14.26
C GLU A 523 -1.24 -6.45 -14.77
N ALA A 524 -0.80 -5.20 -14.56
CA ALA A 524 0.52 -4.76 -14.96
C ALA A 524 1.62 -5.32 -14.06
N PHE A 525 1.36 -5.43 -12.75
CA PHE A 525 2.28 -6.08 -11.81
C PHE A 525 2.40 -7.57 -12.11
N ASP A 526 1.28 -8.26 -12.33
CA ASP A 526 1.27 -9.67 -12.72
C ASP A 526 2.04 -9.90 -14.03
N PHE A 527 1.81 -9.05 -15.03
CA PHE A 527 2.52 -9.11 -16.29
C PHE A 527 4.04 -8.91 -16.13
N LEU A 528 4.47 -7.92 -15.34
CA LEU A 528 5.89 -7.67 -15.08
C LEU A 528 6.54 -8.85 -14.34
N TYR A 529 5.89 -9.36 -13.30
CA TYR A 529 6.37 -10.52 -12.55
C TYR A 529 6.60 -11.72 -13.47
N ARG A 530 5.59 -12.11 -14.26
CA ARG A 530 5.70 -13.22 -15.22
C ARG A 530 6.72 -12.95 -16.32
N GLN A 531 6.92 -11.70 -16.70
CA GLN A 531 7.96 -11.32 -17.65
C GLN A 531 9.36 -11.51 -17.08
N HIS A 532 9.61 -11.16 -15.80
CA HIS A 532 10.88 -11.45 -15.13
C HIS A 532 11.18 -12.95 -15.18
N LEU A 533 10.22 -13.79 -14.78
CA LEU A 533 10.36 -15.24 -14.86
C LEU A 533 10.61 -15.74 -16.29
N SER A 534 9.89 -15.20 -17.27
CA SER A 534 10.07 -15.56 -18.68
C SER A 534 11.45 -15.16 -19.23
N ASN A 535 12.01 -14.05 -18.75
CA ASN A 535 13.31 -13.56 -19.18
C ASN A 535 14.44 -14.47 -18.73
N VAL A 536 14.29 -15.17 -17.60
CA VAL A 536 15.26 -16.19 -17.14
C VAL A 536 15.46 -17.27 -18.21
N TYR A 537 14.37 -17.82 -18.75
CA TYR A 537 14.43 -18.84 -19.81
C TYR A 537 15.02 -18.27 -21.11
N LYS A 538 14.57 -17.08 -21.52
CA LYS A 538 15.05 -16.41 -22.74
C LYS A 538 16.53 -16.11 -22.68
N ALA A 539 17.04 -15.66 -21.54
CA ALA A 539 18.46 -15.39 -21.32
C ALA A 539 19.31 -16.66 -21.46
N ALA A 540 18.78 -17.82 -21.09
CA ALA A 540 19.41 -19.12 -21.32
C ALA A 540 19.25 -19.66 -22.76
N GLY A 541 18.56 -18.92 -23.65
CA GLY A 541 18.24 -19.36 -25.01
C GLY A 541 17.14 -20.42 -25.08
N ALA A 542 16.37 -20.61 -24.01
CA ALA A 542 15.25 -21.53 -23.93
C ALA A 542 13.91 -20.80 -24.17
N GLU A 543 12.93 -21.53 -24.71
CA GLU A 543 11.56 -21.04 -24.79
C GLU A 543 10.90 -21.06 -23.40
N PRO A 544 10.31 -19.94 -22.94
CA PRO A 544 9.58 -19.92 -21.67
C PRO A 544 8.43 -20.93 -21.64
N PRO A 545 8.19 -21.59 -20.50
CA PRO A 545 7.02 -22.45 -20.34
C PRO A 545 5.70 -21.73 -20.61
N ALA A 546 4.76 -22.41 -21.27
CA ALA A 546 3.50 -21.82 -21.71
C ALA A 546 2.67 -21.22 -20.57
N TYR A 547 2.74 -21.81 -19.37
CA TYR A 547 2.01 -21.34 -18.18
C TYR A 547 2.42 -19.94 -17.72
N LEU A 548 3.60 -19.43 -18.11
CA LEU A 548 4.00 -18.04 -17.79
C LEU A 548 3.25 -16.99 -18.63
N ASN A 549 2.51 -17.41 -19.66
CA ASN A 549 1.62 -16.54 -20.40
C ASN A 549 0.22 -16.45 -19.77
N GLU A 550 -0.08 -17.31 -18.79
CA GLU A 550 -1.34 -17.30 -18.06
C GLU A 550 -1.22 -16.37 -16.86
N SER A 551 -2.23 -15.53 -16.64
CA SER A 551 -2.29 -14.62 -15.49
C SER A 551 -2.30 -15.43 -14.19
N ILE A 552 -1.54 -14.99 -13.19
CA ILE A 552 -1.64 -15.54 -11.83
C ILE A 552 -2.88 -14.98 -11.14
N ILE A 553 -3.22 -13.71 -11.43
CA ILE A 553 -4.47 -13.10 -10.98
C ILE A 553 -5.59 -13.95 -11.52
N LEU A 554 -6.34 -14.55 -10.61
CA LEU A 554 -7.49 -15.35 -10.93
C LEU A 554 -8.53 -14.38 -11.51
N PRO A 555 -9.22 -14.76 -12.61
CA PRO A 555 -10.36 -13.99 -13.10
C PRO A 555 -11.24 -13.72 -11.90
N ALA A 556 -11.62 -12.46 -11.67
CA ALA A 556 -12.38 -12.03 -10.50
C ALA A 556 -13.40 -13.12 -10.19
N LYS A 557 -13.11 -13.94 -9.16
CA LYS A 557 -14.03 -14.98 -8.76
C LYS A 557 -15.31 -14.19 -8.50
N GLU A 558 -16.42 -14.57 -9.14
CA GLU A 558 -17.73 -14.16 -8.63
C GLU A 558 -17.60 -14.29 -7.12
N SER A 559 -17.86 -13.23 -6.36
CA SER A 559 -17.57 -13.25 -4.93
C SER A 559 -18.38 -14.39 -4.33
N MET A 560 -17.74 -15.55 -4.22
CA MET A 560 -18.41 -16.81 -3.96
C MET A 560 -18.85 -16.65 -2.52
N PRO A 561 -20.16 -16.61 -2.28
CA PRO A 561 -20.64 -16.43 -0.93
C PRO A 561 -20.16 -17.63 -0.11
N GLU A 562 -19.81 -17.39 1.15
CA GLU A 562 -19.37 -18.45 2.06
C GLU A 562 -20.47 -19.51 2.22
N THR A 563 -21.72 -19.09 2.06
CA THR A 563 -22.90 -19.93 1.85
C THR A 563 -23.85 -19.29 0.83
N GLU A 564 -24.50 -20.07 -0.03
CA GLU A 564 -25.63 -19.58 -0.86
C GLU A 564 -26.96 -19.68 -0.10
N PRO A 565 -28.01 -18.93 -0.50
CA PRO A 565 -29.35 -19.14 0.05
C PRO A 565 -29.86 -20.56 -0.24
N VAL A 566 -30.24 -21.30 0.81
CA VAL A 566 -30.61 -22.72 0.73
C VAL A 566 -32.11 -23.01 0.87
N ASP A 567 -32.92 -22.06 1.36
CA ASP A 567 -34.39 -22.14 1.41
C ASP A 567 -34.99 -20.72 1.38
N LEU A 568 -36.33 -20.61 1.28
CA LEU A 568 -37.05 -19.35 1.35
C LEU A 568 -36.89 -18.69 2.71
N LEU A 569 -36.52 -17.41 2.69
CA LEU A 569 -36.22 -16.60 3.86
C LEU A 569 -37.41 -15.72 4.25
N ARG A 570 -37.78 -15.71 5.53
CA ARG A 570 -38.89 -14.88 6.06
C ARG A 570 -38.53 -14.29 7.44
N PRO A 571 -37.58 -13.35 7.50
CA PRO A 571 -37.12 -12.80 8.77
C PRO A 571 -38.13 -11.78 9.32
N THR A 572 -38.12 -11.60 10.63
CA THR A 572 -38.82 -10.47 11.28
C THR A 572 -37.92 -9.23 11.20
N LEU A 573 -38.35 -8.16 10.53
CA LEU A 573 -37.53 -6.94 10.42
C LEU A 573 -37.70 -6.08 11.67
N ASP A 574 -36.78 -6.21 12.63
CA ASP A 574 -36.76 -5.39 13.84
C ASP A 574 -35.36 -4.85 14.19
N GLY A 575 -34.36 -5.15 13.36
CA GLY A 575 -32.99 -4.68 13.48
C GLY A 575 -32.17 -5.45 14.52
N VAL A 576 -32.66 -6.59 15.02
CA VAL A 576 -31.93 -7.52 15.88
C VAL A 576 -32.16 -8.96 15.42
N VAL A 577 -31.19 -9.85 15.63
CA VAL A 577 -31.44 -11.28 15.42
C VAL A 577 -32.18 -11.80 16.64
N THR A 578 -33.51 -11.95 16.56
CA THR A 578 -34.33 -12.38 17.70
C THR A 578 -34.36 -13.89 17.86
N ASP A 579 -34.32 -14.61 16.75
CA ASP A 579 -34.26 -16.05 16.72
C ASP A 579 -33.11 -16.51 15.81
N TYR A 580 -32.30 -17.43 16.33
CA TYR A 580 -31.18 -18.03 15.63
C TYR A 580 -31.57 -18.57 14.26
N TYR A 581 -32.80 -19.09 14.11
CA TYR A 581 -33.29 -19.69 12.87
C TYR A 581 -33.68 -18.68 11.77
N GLU A 582 -33.84 -17.39 12.07
CA GLU A 582 -34.41 -16.40 11.14
C GLU A 582 -33.56 -16.17 9.88
N TRP A 583 -32.24 -16.25 10.01
CA TRP A 583 -31.27 -15.99 8.93
C TRP A 583 -30.46 -17.24 8.51
N ILE A 584 -30.70 -18.41 9.10
CA ILE A 584 -29.97 -19.65 8.74
C ILE A 584 -30.05 -19.98 7.24
N PRO A 585 -31.22 -19.85 6.57
CA PRO A 585 -31.32 -20.19 5.15
C PRO A 585 -30.67 -19.19 4.20
N SER A 586 -30.10 -18.09 4.72
CA SER A 586 -29.54 -17.01 3.91
C SER A 586 -28.18 -17.35 3.34
N GLY A 587 -27.86 -16.74 2.20
CA GLY A 587 -26.50 -16.65 1.73
C GLY A 587 -25.72 -15.65 2.57
N CYS A 588 -24.42 -15.87 2.75
CA CYS A 588 -23.55 -15.05 3.58
C CYS A 588 -22.28 -14.68 2.81
N TYR A 589 -21.97 -13.39 2.79
CA TYR A 589 -20.68 -12.85 2.37
C TYR A 589 -20.01 -12.22 3.60
N GLU A 590 -19.04 -12.93 4.20
CA GLU A 590 -18.22 -12.37 5.28
C GLU A 590 -17.10 -11.49 4.70
N ILE A 591 -16.98 -10.27 5.23
CA ILE A 591 -15.91 -9.35 4.88
C ILE A 591 -14.71 -9.71 5.74
N ARG A 592 -13.75 -10.42 5.14
CA ARG A 592 -12.45 -10.72 5.77
C ARG A 592 -11.57 -9.47 5.68
N LYS A 593 -10.82 -9.19 6.75
CA LYS A 593 -10.00 -7.98 6.93
C LYS A 593 -9.23 -7.65 5.65
N THR A 594 -9.67 -6.60 4.97
CA THR A 594 -9.13 -6.10 3.71
C THR A 594 -8.66 -4.68 3.98
N GLY A 595 -7.36 -4.44 3.85
CA GLY A 595 -6.79 -3.11 3.97
C GLY A 595 -6.51 -2.59 2.56
N GLY A 596 -6.99 -1.42 2.17
CA GLY A 596 -6.34 -0.72 1.06
C GLY A 596 -4.92 -0.29 1.48
N THR A 597 -4.05 0.03 0.53
CA THR A 597 -2.69 0.58 0.78
C THR A 597 -2.66 1.80 1.69
N MET A 598 -3.81 2.44 1.98
CA MET A 598 -3.87 3.65 2.81
C MET A 598 -4.94 3.63 3.91
N HIS A 599 -5.60 2.49 4.18
CA HIS A 599 -6.57 2.38 5.28
C HIS A 599 -6.40 1.07 6.05
N GLN A 600 -5.61 1.11 7.13
CA GLN A 600 -5.83 0.23 8.28
C GLN A 600 -7.00 0.79 9.11
N ALA A 601 -8.22 0.47 8.70
CA ALA A 601 -9.37 0.52 9.59
C ALA A 601 -10.07 -0.82 9.44
N GLU A 602 -10.47 -1.45 10.56
CA GLU A 602 -11.46 -2.53 10.49
C GLU A 602 -12.64 -2.06 9.62
N SER A 603 -13.10 -2.90 8.70
CA SER A 603 -14.26 -2.60 7.87
C SER A 603 -15.47 -2.29 8.77
N ILE A 604 -16.31 -1.36 8.37
CA ILE A 604 -17.53 -0.94 9.05
C ILE A 604 -18.55 -2.07 8.93
N VAL A 605 -18.67 -2.66 7.74
CA VAL A 605 -19.50 -3.86 7.50
C VAL A 605 -18.63 -5.10 7.76
N ARG A 606 -19.15 -6.02 8.57
CA ARG A 606 -18.56 -7.32 8.90
C ARG A 606 -19.06 -8.42 7.97
N ALA A 607 -20.35 -8.45 7.69
CA ALA A 607 -20.96 -9.48 6.85
C ALA A 607 -22.23 -8.97 6.18
N ILE A 608 -22.51 -9.52 5.01
CA ILE A 608 -23.71 -9.27 4.22
C ILE A 608 -24.45 -10.60 4.08
N TYR A 609 -25.60 -10.70 4.73
CA TYR A 609 -26.53 -11.80 4.56
C TYR A 609 -27.59 -11.44 3.55
N TYR A 610 -28.02 -12.39 2.73
CA TYR A 610 -29.00 -12.15 1.69
C TYR A 610 -29.85 -13.39 1.39
N GLY A 611 -31.07 -13.17 0.93
CA GLY A 611 -31.97 -14.26 0.56
C GLY A 611 -33.28 -13.72 0.01
N PHE A 612 -34.27 -14.59 -0.11
CA PHE A 612 -35.52 -14.23 -0.77
C PHE A 612 -36.68 -15.10 -0.29
N ASP A 613 -37.90 -14.58 -0.41
CA ASP A 613 -39.12 -15.38 -0.52
C ASP A 613 -39.70 -15.28 -1.93
N MET A 614 -40.93 -15.76 -2.12
CA MET A 614 -41.60 -15.75 -3.43
C MET A 614 -41.92 -14.37 -3.99
N GLU A 615 -41.76 -13.30 -3.20
CA GLU A 615 -42.14 -11.92 -3.56
C GLU A 615 -41.04 -10.89 -3.25
N ASN A 616 -40.13 -11.19 -2.32
CA ASN A 616 -39.22 -10.23 -1.73
C ASN A 616 -37.77 -10.72 -1.71
N ILE A 617 -36.84 -9.79 -1.87
CA ILE A 617 -35.42 -9.92 -1.54
C ILE A 617 -35.23 -9.38 -0.12
N TYR A 618 -34.44 -10.10 0.67
CA TYR A 618 -34.04 -9.71 2.02
C TYR A 618 -32.53 -9.53 2.08
N LEU A 619 -32.08 -8.48 2.76
CA LEU A 619 -30.66 -8.24 3.06
C LEU A 619 -30.49 -7.97 4.55
N ARG A 620 -29.38 -8.42 5.12
CA ARG A 620 -28.93 -8.07 6.45
C ARG A 620 -27.47 -7.66 6.44
N LEU A 621 -27.15 -6.55 7.11
CA LEU A 621 -25.79 -6.04 7.26
C LEU A 621 -25.39 -6.12 8.73
N ASP A 622 -24.33 -6.88 9.00
CA ASP A 622 -23.67 -6.92 10.29
C ASP A 622 -22.51 -5.93 10.28
N MET A 623 -22.32 -5.21 11.38
CA MET A 623 -21.30 -4.17 11.50
C MET A 623 -20.23 -4.53 12.53
N HIS A 624 -18.98 -4.09 12.31
CA HIS A 624 -17.97 -4.11 13.35
C HIS A 624 -18.24 -2.99 14.37
N LEU A 625 -18.81 -3.36 15.52
CA LEU A 625 -18.95 -2.47 16.67
C LEU A 625 -17.67 -2.54 17.49
N ARG A 626 -16.94 -1.41 17.63
CA ARG A 626 -15.71 -1.36 18.44
C ARG A 626 -15.98 -1.87 19.85
N ASP A 627 -15.08 -2.69 20.41
CA ASP A 627 -15.23 -3.32 21.73
C ASP A 627 -15.55 -2.35 22.89
N ALA A 628 -15.10 -1.09 22.79
CA ALA A 628 -15.41 -0.05 23.78
C ALA A 628 -16.89 0.40 23.78
N ASP A 629 -17.60 0.18 22.66
CA ASP A 629 -19.00 0.55 22.42
C ASP A 629 -19.94 -0.67 22.44
N ALA A 630 -19.42 -1.89 22.26
CA ALA A 630 -20.20 -3.14 22.19
C ALA A 630 -21.06 -3.44 23.45
N GLY A 631 -20.74 -2.82 24.59
CA GLY A 631 -21.53 -2.88 25.81
C GLY A 631 -22.33 -1.62 26.17
N LYS A 632 -22.23 -0.54 25.38
CA LYS A 632 -22.82 0.78 25.70
C LYS A 632 -23.74 1.36 24.62
N ARG A 633 -23.67 0.90 23.36
CA ARG A 633 -24.61 1.28 22.30
C ARG A 633 -25.59 0.14 22.05
N GLU A 634 -26.88 0.43 22.16
CA GLU A 634 -27.94 -0.48 21.69
C GLU A 634 -28.18 -0.37 20.17
N ASP A 635 -27.67 0.70 19.54
CA ASP A 635 -28.00 1.10 18.16
C ASP A 635 -26.75 1.22 17.25
N VAL A 636 -26.94 0.91 15.96
CA VAL A 636 -25.95 1.08 14.88
C VAL A 636 -25.58 2.55 14.68
N PRO A 637 -24.33 2.87 14.29
CA PRO A 637 -23.92 4.25 13.99
C PRO A 637 -24.80 4.91 12.90
N ALA A 638 -24.93 6.23 12.99
CA ALA A 638 -25.53 7.06 11.93
C ALA A 638 -24.68 6.99 10.67
N LEU A 639 -25.16 6.27 9.65
CA LEU A 639 -24.51 6.05 8.38
C LEU A 639 -25.54 6.05 7.26
N SER A 640 -25.09 6.43 6.06
CA SER A 640 -25.87 6.32 4.84
C SER A 640 -25.29 5.19 3.99
N PHE A 641 -26.12 4.54 3.19
CA PHE A 641 -25.75 3.40 2.38
C PHE A 641 -26.33 3.54 0.98
N ILE A 642 -25.62 2.98 0.01
CA ILE A 642 -26.09 2.82 -1.36
C ILE A 642 -26.08 1.32 -1.69
N LEU A 643 -27.23 0.78 -2.06
CA LEU A 643 -27.37 -0.58 -2.57
C LEU A 643 -27.52 -0.51 -4.09
N ASN A 644 -26.56 -1.04 -4.81
CA ASN A 644 -26.53 -1.04 -6.27
C ASN A 644 -26.88 -2.43 -6.78
N PHE A 645 -28.04 -2.60 -7.38
CA PHE A 645 -28.34 -3.75 -8.22
C PHE A 645 -27.84 -3.49 -9.64
N ILE A 646 -27.13 -4.46 -10.21
CA ILE A 646 -26.48 -4.39 -11.53
C ILE A 646 -27.25 -5.25 -12.54
N SER A 647 -27.73 -6.41 -12.10
CA SER A 647 -28.51 -7.38 -12.87
C SER A 647 -29.75 -7.80 -12.07
N PRO A 648 -30.89 -8.11 -12.71
CA PRO A 648 -31.18 -8.11 -14.15
C PRO A 648 -31.37 -6.69 -14.74
N LYS A 649 -31.51 -5.68 -13.88
CA LYS A 649 -31.65 -4.28 -14.25
C LYS A 649 -30.87 -3.42 -13.26
N MET A 650 -30.23 -2.37 -13.75
CA MET A 650 -29.57 -1.40 -12.88
C MET A 650 -30.60 -0.65 -12.04
N VAL A 651 -30.51 -0.77 -10.72
CA VAL A 651 -31.35 -0.07 -9.75
C VAL A 651 -30.48 0.34 -8.57
N GLN A 652 -30.46 1.64 -8.27
CA GLN A 652 -29.77 2.16 -7.09
C GLN A 652 -30.78 2.53 -6.01
N LEU A 653 -30.58 2.00 -4.81
CA LEU A 653 -31.33 2.34 -3.61
C LEU A 653 -30.44 3.06 -2.60
N LYS A 654 -30.98 4.06 -1.93
CA LYS A 654 -30.32 4.82 -0.87
C LYS A 654 -31.09 4.66 0.43
N PHE A 655 -30.38 4.44 1.53
CA PHE A 655 -30.98 4.38 2.85
C PHE A 655 -30.03 4.90 3.93
N SER A 656 -30.57 5.29 5.08
CA SER A 656 -29.79 5.67 6.25
C SER A 656 -30.30 4.93 7.49
N THR A 657 -29.43 4.72 8.47
CA THR A 657 -29.81 4.10 9.76
C THR A 657 -30.72 5.00 10.62
N GLU A 658 -30.72 6.31 10.35
CA GLU A 658 -31.53 7.31 11.08
C GLU A 658 -32.93 7.47 10.49
N ASP A 659 -33.04 7.68 9.17
CA ASP A 659 -34.32 7.98 8.52
C ASP A 659 -35.15 6.71 8.29
N LYS A 660 -34.49 5.55 8.21
CA LYS A 660 -35.12 4.24 7.98
C LYS A 660 -36.09 4.27 6.79
N ASP A 661 -35.73 5.05 5.78
CA ASP A 661 -36.37 5.08 4.47
C ASP A 661 -35.43 4.43 3.46
N LEU A 662 -35.99 3.59 2.58
CA LEU A 662 -35.30 3.03 1.44
C LEU A 662 -35.84 3.70 0.17
N LEU A 663 -35.01 4.51 -0.47
CA LEU A 663 -35.38 5.38 -1.58
C LEU A 663 -34.75 4.90 -2.88
N ILE A 664 -35.53 4.80 -3.96
CA ILE A 664 -34.96 4.59 -5.30
C ILE A 664 -34.36 5.91 -5.79
N ALA A 665 -33.16 5.85 -6.39
CA ALA A 665 -32.49 7.03 -6.94
C ALA A 665 -32.84 7.31 -8.42
N ASP A 666 -33.59 6.42 -9.07
CA ASP A 666 -33.89 6.48 -10.50
C ASP A 666 -35.34 6.94 -10.76
N GLN A 667 -35.50 8.11 -11.42
CA GLN A 667 -36.77 8.76 -11.77
C GLN A 667 -37.60 9.35 -10.61
N GLY A 668 -36.94 10.00 -9.66
CA GLY A 668 -37.57 10.68 -8.52
C GLY A 668 -37.59 9.80 -7.28
N GLU A 669 -37.38 10.39 -6.11
CA GLU A 669 -37.28 9.67 -4.83
C GLU A 669 -38.65 9.03 -4.49
N ARG A 670 -38.74 7.71 -4.67
CA ARG A 670 -39.89 6.91 -4.23
C ARG A 670 -39.44 5.95 -3.12
N ARG A 671 -40.25 5.85 -2.06
CA ARG A 671 -40.05 4.86 -1.00
C ARG A 671 -40.35 3.46 -1.53
N LEU A 672 -39.52 2.50 -1.17
CA LEU A 672 -39.62 1.09 -1.56
C LEU A 672 -39.37 0.20 -0.36
N GLY A 673 -40.13 -0.89 -0.22
CA GLY A 673 -39.85 -1.92 0.77
C GLY A 673 -39.92 -1.46 2.23
N ALA A 674 -39.12 -2.09 3.09
CA ALA A 674 -39.01 -1.79 4.52
C ALA A 674 -37.56 -1.95 5.00
N ILE A 675 -37.18 -1.18 6.01
CA ILE A 675 -35.86 -1.25 6.65
C ILE A 675 -36.03 -1.18 8.17
N ALA A 676 -35.27 -2.01 8.88
CA ALA A 676 -35.09 -1.94 10.31
C ALA A 676 -33.60 -1.81 10.64
N ALA A 677 -33.27 -0.96 11.60
CA ALA A 677 -31.88 -0.74 12.02
C ALA A 677 -31.85 -0.57 13.55
N LYS A 678 -31.20 -1.52 14.23
CA LYS A 678 -30.94 -1.48 15.68
C LYS A 678 -29.52 -2.01 15.98
N LYS A 679 -29.30 -3.31 16.17
CA LYS A 679 -27.94 -3.90 16.27
C LYS A 679 -27.38 -4.31 14.91
N ILE A 680 -28.27 -4.68 14.01
CA ILE A 680 -28.02 -5.00 12.60
C ILE A 680 -28.93 -4.12 11.75
N ILE A 681 -28.67 -4.09 10.45
CA ILE A 681 -29.56 -3.47 9.46
C ILE A 681 -30.24 -4.59 8.68
N GLU A 682 -31.56 -4.55 8.58
CA GLU A 682 -32.37 -5.52 7.82
C GLU A 682 -33.22 -4.78 6.80
N ILE A 683 -33.28 -5.32 5.58
CA ILE A 683 -33.94 -4.68 4.44
C ILE A 683 -34.82 -5.71 3.76
N LYS A 684 -36.06 -5.33 3.44
CA LYS A 684 -37.02 -6.10 2.65
C LYS A 684 -37.41 -5.31 1.41
N MET A 685 -37.30 -5.92 0.24
CA MET A 685 -37.58 -5.28 -1.04
C MET A 685 -38.45 -6.19 -1.92
N PRO A 686 -39.66 -5.75 -2.32
CA PRO A 686 -40.42 -6.47 -3.33
C PRO A 686 -39.66 -6.46 -4.66
N PHE A 687 -39.28 -7.63 -5.19
CA PHE A 687 -38.46 -7.67 -6.40
C PHE A 687 -39.23 -7.18 -7.64
N ALA A 688 -40.57 -7.26 -7.63
CA ALA A 688 -41.43 -6.70 -8.66
C ALA A 688 -41.29 -5.16 -8.77
N ASP A 689 -41.10 -4.47 -7.64
CA ASP A 689 -40.94 -3.01 -7.62
C ASP A 689 -39.56 -2.58 -8.14
N LEU A 690 -38.56 -3.48 -8.05
CA LEU A 690 -37.24 -3.34 -8.68
C LEU A 690 -37.30 -3.64 -10.20
N GLY A 691 -38.40 -4.22 -10.68
CA GLY A 691 -38.58 -4.66 -12.06
C GLY A 691 -37.93 -6.01 -12.37
N PHE A 692 -37.65 -6.82 -11.34
CA PHE A 692 -37.08 -8.16 -11.49
C PHE A 692 -38.19 -9.22 -11.55
N LYS A 693 -37.85 -10.40 -12.07
CA LYS A 693 -38.74 -11.55 -12.24
C LYS A 693 -38.15 -12.79 -11.58
N MET A 694 -39.00 -13.78 -11.33
CA MET A 694 -38.57 -15.10 -10.89
C MET A 694 -37.55 -15.69 -11.87
N LYS A 695 -36.55 -16.41 -11.35
CA LYS A 695 -35.39 -16.94 -12.10
C LYS A 695 -34.42 -15.90 -12.66
N ASP A 696 -34.61 -14.60 -12.41
CA ASP A 696 -33.60 -13.62 -12.78
C ASP A 696 -32.36 -13.80 -11.89
N GLU A 697 -31.18 -13.68 -12.52
CA GLU A 697 -29.91 -13.59 -11.84
C GLU A 697 -29.71 -12.17 -11.30
N VAL A 698 -29.69 -12.04 -9.99
CA VAL A 698 -29.52 -10.78 -9.27
C VAL A 698 -28.04 -10.60 -8.93
N LYS A 699 -27.50 -9.44 -9.31
CA LYS A 699 -26.14 -9.01 -8.94
C LYS A 699 -26.21 -7.71 -8.18
N PHE A 700 -25.60 -7.63 -7.00
CA PHE A 700 -25.61 -6.41 -6.20
C PHE A 700 -24.32 -6.12 -5.43
N SER A 701 -24.12 -4.85 -5.09
CA SER A 701 -23.09 -4.38 -4.17
C SER A 701 -23.63 -3.34 -3.19
N VAL A 702 -22.96 -3.19 -2.05
CA VAL A 702 -23.31 -2.29 -0.95
C VAL A 702 -22.17 -1.32 -0.72
N SER A 703 -22.47 -0.03 -0.73
CA SER A 703 -21.53 1.05 -0.44
C SER A 703 -21.91 1.77 0.84
N VAL A 704 -20.95 2.02 1.72
CA VAL A 704 -21.13 2.80 2.94
C VAL A 704 -20.73 4.23 2.66
N MET A 705 -21.59 5.18 2.98
CA MET A 705 -21.39 6.61 2.73
C MET A 705 -21.32 7.38 4.04
N ARG A 706 -20.41 8.37 4.11
CA ARG A 706 -20.35 9.36 5.19
C ARG A 706 -20.11 10.74 4.62
N ASN A 707 -20.98 11.70 4.97
CA ASN A 707 -20.92 13.08 4.47
C ASN A 707 -20.84 13.19 2.93
N GLY A 708 -21.48 12.27 2.21
CA GLY A 708 -21.49 12.26 0.74
C GLY A 708 -20.27 11.60 0.07
N ALA A 709 -19.28 11.14 0.83
CA ALA A 709 -18.15 10.36 0.33
C ALA A 709 -18.36 8.86 0.61
N GLU A 710 -17.93 8.01 -0.33
CA GLU A 710 -17.91 6.55 -0.15
C GLU A 710 -16.77 6.19 0.79
N MET A 711 -17.09 5.50 1.88
CA MET A 711 -16.16 5.02 2.89
C MET A 711 -15.74 3.57 2.59
N GLU A 712 -16.68 2.76 2.12
CA GLU A 712 -16.48 1.34 1.82
C GLU A 712 -17.36 0.89 0.67
N HIS A 713 -16.91 -0.13 -0.06
CA HIS A 713 -17.64 -0.77 -1.14
C HIS A 713 -17.48 -2.28 -1.07
N TRP A 714 -18.60 -3.00 -1.00
CA TRP A 714 -18.60 -4.44 -0.80
C TRP A 714 -19.52 -5.18 -1.78
N PRO A 715 -19.07 -6.28 -2.37
CA PRO A 715 -17.68 -6.75 -2.39
C PRO A 715 -16.77 -5.80 -3.20
N SER A 716 -15.46 -5.79 -2.93
CA SER A 716 -14.50 -4.84 -3.54
C SER A 716 -14.20 -5.12 -5.01
N ARG A 717 -14.37 -6.37 -5.48
CA ARG A 717 -14.01 -6.82 -6.83
C ARG A 717 -15.20 -7.19 -7.71
N ALA A 718 -16.13 -8.01 -7.21
CA ALA A 718 -17.28 -8.52 -7.97
C ALA A 718 -18.57 -8.44 -7.16
N PRO A 719 -19.74 -8.18 -7.78
CA PRO A 719 -20.99 -8.14 -7.04
C PRO A 719 -21.40 -9.50 -6.48
N ILE A 720 -22.12 -9.51 -5.36
CA ILE A 720 -22.78 -10.71 -4.84
C ILE A 720 -23.82 -11.15 -5.87
N THR A 721 -23.82 -12.44 -6.21
CA THR A 721 -24.71 -13.02 -7.22
C THR A 721 -25.61 -14.09 -6.60
N PHE A 722 -26.89 -14.08 -6.96
CA PHE A 722 -27.83 -15.16 -6.64
C PHE A 722 -29.01 -15.19 -7.62
N THR A 723 -29.76 -16.29 -7.66
CA THR A 723 -30.93 -16.43 -8.53
C THR A 723 -32.24 -16.34 -7.74
N LEU A 724 -33.20 -15.55 -8.22
CA LEU A 724 -34.54 -15.45 -7.60
C LEU A 724 -35.34 -16.75 -7.71
N PRO A 725 -36.20 -17.06 -6.73
CA PRO A 725 -36.83 -18.37 -6.63
C PRO A 725 -37.79 -18.62 -7.80
N SER A 726 -37.84 -19.87 -8.23
CA SER A 726 -38.89 -20.33 -9.14
C SER A 726 -40.17 -20.69 -8.37
N PRO A 727 -41.33 -20.80 -9.04
CA PRO A 727 -42.54 -21.36 -8.43
C PRO A 727 -42.34 -22.76 -7.83
N ASP A 728 -41.36 -23.51 -8.34
CA ASP A 728 -41.02 -24.87 -7.93
C ASP A 728 -39.76 -24.93 -7.06
N TYR A 729 -39.27 -23.80 -6.52
CA TYR A 729 -37.98 -23.70 -5.83
C TYR A 729 -37.81 -24.74 -4.71
N LYS A 730 -38.88 -25.02 -3.95
CA LYS A 730 -38.86 -26.06 -2.90
C LYS A 730 -38.75 -27.49 -3.42
N LEU A 731 -39.18 -27.76 -4.66
CA LEU A 731 -39.04 -29.06 -5.33
C LEU A 731 -37.67 -29.17 -6.01
N GLU A 732 -37.14 -28.06 -6.55
CA GLU A 732 -35.84 -27.98 -7.21
C GLU A 732 -34.66 -28.13 -6.21
N HIS A 733 -34.84 -27.66 -4.96
CA HIS A 733 -33.82 -27.69 -3.90
C HIS A 733 -34.12 -28.69 -2.76
N TRP A 734 -34.99 -29.68 -3.00
CA TRP A 734 -35.26 -30.76 -2.04
C TRP A 734 -34.10 -31.77 -2.01
N SER A 735 -33.31 -31.78 -0.94
CA SER A 735 -32.36 -32.84 -0.61
C SER A 735 -32.89 -33.71 0.54
N VAL A 736 -32.92 -35.04 0.35
CA VAL A 736 -33.28 -36.04 1.38
C VAL A 736 -32.15 -36.21 2.39
#